data_AF-A0A562K1P4-F1
#
_entry.id   AF-A0A562K1P4-F1
#
_cell.length_a   1.000
_cell.length_b   1.000
_cell.length_c   1.000
_cell.angle_alpha   90.00
_cell.angle_beta   90.00
_cell.angle_gamma   90.00
#
_symmetry.space_group_name_H-M   'P 1'
#
loop_
_entity.id
_entity.type
_entity.pdbx_description
1 polymer ?
#
loop_
_entity_poly.entity_id
_entity_poly.type
_entity_poly.pdbx_seq_one_letter_code
_entity_poly.pdbx_strand_id
1 'polypeptide(L)'
;MFQLGFYSICLNGVLFMNRLLKVNYLLYIGTFLVTVLLFFCIFGPMIAPHSLTSTLETQYTNGKVLAPPMEPFETDSYPLGTDKWGYDLMSMILNGLRYTVFIAAAVTAIKMLFGTIIGLYIGTWKKTPGWMIAFENAWSYVPLFLILYFFLSPISFNSSLETSTLIGYFIIIASVISIPSIVSSVRLKTAELYQSVYIDAGRVLGAGKHRLIWKHIFPQLKESFLVMFILEIVYVIALMGQLALMNIFIGGTIMRYDPVIYLSVTKELAGLVGQARGNIYGSTHILLVPLIVLLFTTASFSLLANGLKNRFHSNYQRTPWIKTGHEPQVIPARKQYGAKGSFWTLSTPKIALGALVIAFAGAGIYVTATKDADIGVKSGSQAEYTLNLEMDANGIFSAEADIQLKNKSDEEWEELVFYFIPNVFKEGHQFESVKGTSESEINEVTLNGQKAEYTLEDDTLTIPVSKGMADRAKHKVNIKYGFTVPEKGSRFSKVSPNHYLAQWYPMAAVYQNGKWNKEPYKEGLETFHTGFSDFKISYKLPNGYSFVSTAEKDPEAEKNEGAVKAERVRDFFIAVMKDMDMYETEAEDGVKIRLFTRNNHDKDPAASLELARKALSFYQENIGGYPHNQLDIVLDEGQFMEYPGIVTINPYIGDKRFYDISIVHEIAHQYFYGVVANDPYHQAWVDEGMTEFATSMYYYAGENQPEPQAFGISRYRMEAIEEEGLGRQYSNVPLDEVKHTGFIYGQPTLEIYKMIQEKYRQKGETPKEVGMQYLSDYYQKFRYKEVDTQEFIRFTKDYFSVPTGYFNNWLDTSNKASS
;
A
#
# COMPACT_ATOMS: atom_id res chain seq x y z
N MET A 1 -1.72 47.98 8.25
CA MET A 1 -2.74 48.63 9.13
C MET A 1 -3.94 47.73 9.45
N PHE A 2 -4.34 46.79 8.59
CA PHE A 2 -5.40 45.79 8.90
C PHE A 2 -4.94 44.57 9.74
N GLN A 3 -3.63 44.41 9.98
CA GLN A 3 -3.04 43.32 10.77
C GLN A 3 -3.19 43.48 12.30
N LEU A 4 -3.68 44.64 12.78
CA LEU A 4 -3.73 44.98 14.20
C LEU A 4 -5.13 44.87 14.83
N GLY A 5 -6.20 44.85 14.03
CA GLY A 5 -7.59 44.89 14.53
C GLY A 5 -8.09 43.56 15.11
N PHE A 6 -7.86 42.45 14.40
CA PHE A 6 -8.31 41.12 14.84
C PHE A 6 -7.38 40.48 15.89
N TYR A 7 -6.08 40.79 15.84
CA TYR A 7 -5.08 40.33 16.82
C TYR A 7 -5.35 40.87 18.23
N SER A 8 -5.90 42.09 18.35
CA SER A 8 -6.11 42.75 19.63
C SER A 8 -7.35 42.23 20.38
N ILE A 9 -8.40 41.79 19.68
CA ILE A 9 -9.68 41.42 20.32
C ILE A 9 -9.60 40.03 20.96
N CYS A 10 -8.98 39.03 20.30
CA CYS A 10 -8.79 37.70 20.89
C CYS A 10 -7.66 37.65 21.94
N LEU A 11 -6.55 38.39 21.75
CA LEU A 11 -5.49 38.42 22.77
C LEU A 11 -5.93 39.10 24.06
N ASN A 12 -6.72 40.17 23.99
CA ASN A 12 -7.13 40.90 25.19
C ASN A 12 -8.06 40.06 26.09
N GLY A 13 -8.93 39.23 25.51
CA GLY A 13 -9.73 38.26 26.28
C GLY A 13 -8.89 37.17 26.96
N VAL A 14 -7.92 36.59 26.25
CA VAL A 14 -7.01 35.55 26.77
C VAL A 14 -6.01 36.13 27.79
N LEU A 15 -5.54 37.37 27.60
CA LEU A 15 -4.67 38.09 28.53
C LEU A 15 -5.40 38.52 29.81
N PHE A 16 -6.69 38.88 29.72
CA PHE A 16 -7.54 39.19 30.88
C PHE A 16 -7.80 37.93 31.73
N MET A 17 -8.08 36.79 31.07
CA MET A 17 -8.31 35.51 31.75
C MET A 17 -7.02 34.91 32.36
N ASN A 18 -5.86 35.14 31.73
CA ASN A 18 -4.52 34.81 32.26
C ASN A 18 -4.18 35.55 33.58
N ARG A 19 -4.79 36.71 33.86
CA ARG A 19 -4.60 37.43 35.14
C ARG A 19 -5.46 36.87 36.27
N LEU A 20 -6.57 36.21 35.96
CA LEU A 20 -7.50 35.62 36.93
C LEU A 20 -7.20 34.14 37.23
N LEU A 21 -6.66 33.40 36.26
CA LEU A 21 -6.30 31.99 36.39
C LEU A 21 -4.80 31.79 36.15
N LYS A 22 -4.08 31.16 37.09
CA LYS A 22 -2.62 30.85 37.01
C LYS A 22 -2.27 29.80 35.91
N VAL A 23 -3.01 29.76 34.81
CA VAL A 23 -2.94 28.73 33.77
C VAL A 23 -2.37 29.33 32.48
N ASN A 24 -1.34 28.71 31.91
CA ASN A 24 -0.70 29.18 30.68
C ASN A 24 -1.44 28.62 29.45
N TYR A 25 -2.55 29.24 29.06
CA TYR A 25 -3.40 28.79 27.94
C TYR A 25 -2.64 28.68 26.60
N LEU A 26 -1.69 29.60 26.34
CA LEU A 26 -0.87 29.57 25.12
C LEU A 26 -0.06 28.28 24.99
N LEU A 27 0.48 27.78 26.11
CA LEU A 27 1.23 26.52 26.11
C LEU A 27 0.32 25.32 25.81
N TYR A 28 -0.85 25.25 26.43
CA TYR A 28 -1.77 24.11 26.24
C TYR A 28 -2.35 24.09 24.82
N ILE A 29 -2.85 25.23 24.34
CA ILE A 29 -3.39 25.35 22.98
C ILE A 29 -2.28 25.08 21.96
N GLY A 30 -1.11 25.70 22.10
CA GLY A 30 0.02 25.47 21.19
C GLY A 30 0.47 24.00 21.16
N THR A 31 0.55 23.34 22.31
CA THR A 31 0.92 21.91 22.39
C THR A 31 -0.12 21.03 21.68
N PHE A 32 -1.41 21.29 21.91
CA PHE A 32 -2.49 20.55 21.27
C PHE A 32 -2.44 20.71 19.74
N LEU A 33 -2.40 21.95 19.23
CA LEU A 33 -2.39 22.22 17.79
C LEU A 33 -1.16 21.63 17.09
N VAL A 34 0.03 21.78 17.68
CA VAL A 34 1.25 21.18 17.12
C VAL A 34 1.15 19.66 17.08
N THR A 35 0.53 19.03 18.08
CA THR A 35 0.42 17.56 18.03
C THR A 35 -0.59 17.08 16.98
N VAL A 36 -1.71 17.79 16.81
CA VAL A 36 -2.65 17.53 15.70
C VAL A 36 -1.95 17.69 14.35
N LEU A 37 -1.14 18.74 14.19
CA LEU A 37 -0.34 18.93 12.97
C LEU A 37 0.65 17.78 12.73
N LEU A 38 1.36 17.33 13.77
CA LEU A 38 2.27 16.19 13.65
C LEU A 38 1.53 14.90 13.30
N PHE A 39 0.29 14.73 13.77
CA PHE A 39 -0.55 13.59 13.40
C PHE A 39 -0.81 13.59 11.89
N PHE A 40 -1.25 14.71 11.34
CA PHE A 40 -1.44 14.86 9.90
C PHE A 40 -0.13 14.80 9.11
N CYS A 41 1.02 15.20 9.67
CA CYS A 41 2.32 15.02 9.00
C CYS A 41 2.65 13.53 8.81
N ILE A 42 2.32 12.69 9.79
CA ILE A 42 2.70 11.26 9.77
C ILE A 42 1.64 10.44 9.03
N PHE A 43 0.37 10.64 9.37
CA PHE A 43 -0.75 9.83 8.87
C PHE A 43 -1.55 10.51 7.74
N GLY A 44 -1.33 11.79 7.47
CA GLY A 44 -2.04 12.55 6.43
C GLY A 44 -2.01 11.88 5.05
N PRO A 45 -0.86 11.45 4.53
CA PRO A 45 -0.79 10.74 3.25
C PRO A 45 -1.60 9.43 3.22
N MET A 46 -1.91 8.83 4.38
CA MET A 46 -2.69 7.58 4.47
C MET A 46 -4.19 7.83 4.47
N ILE A 47 -4.63 8.99 4.97
CA ILE A 47 -6.05 9.39 5.04
C ILE A 47 -6.46 10.32 3.89
N ALA A 48 -5.56 10.59 2.94
CA ALA A 48 -5.85 11.40 1.77
C ALA A 48 -6.99 10.74 0.96
N PRO A 49 -8.07 11.48 0.61
CA PRO A 49 -9.20 10.91 -0.14
C PRO A 49 -8.80 10.38 -1.51
N HIS A 50 -7.83 11.03 -2.14
CA HIS A 50 -7.36 10.72 -3.48
C HIS A 50 -5.85 10.61 -3.52
N SER A 51 -5.34 9.95 -4.54
CA SER A 51 -3.92 9.97 -4.83
C SER A 51 -3.49 11.32 -5.41
N LEU A 52 -2.19 11.61 -5.38
CA LEU A 52 -1.64 12.85 -5.94
C LEU A 52 -1.71 12.92 -7.47
N THR A 53 -2.03 11.81 -8.11
CA THR A 53 -2.15 11.61 -9.57
C THR A 53 -3.61 11.58 -10.03
N SER A 54 -4.55 11.36 -9.11
CA SER A 54 -5.97 11.37 -9.41
C SER A 54 -6.47 12.77 -9.72
N THR A 55 -7.23 12.88 -10.80
CA THR A 55 -7.88 14.12 -11.22
C THR A 55 -9.37 13.89 -11.39
N LEU A 56 -10.17 14.85 -10.91
CA LEU A 56 -11.57 14.97 -11.26
C LEU A 56 -11.69 15.25 -12.76
N GLU A 57 -12.38 14.38 -13.48
CA GLU A 57 -12.81 14.65 -14.85
C GLU A 57 -14.20 15.26 -14.87
N THR A 58 -14.51 15.96 -15.96
CA THR A 58 -15.86 16.45 -16.19
C THR A 58 -16.82 15.28 -16.32
N GLN A 59 -17.67 15.09 -15.33
CA GLN A 59 -18.64 13.99 -15.28
C GLN A 59 -20.06 14.55 -15.11
N TYR A 60 -21.01 13.88 -15.76
CA TYR A 60 -22.43 14.13 -15.58
C TYR A 60 -22.95 13.12 -14.56
N THR A 61 -23.29 13.58 -13.36
CA THR A 61 -23.81 12.71 -12.29
C THR A 61 -25.04 13.36 -11.69
N ASN A 62 -26.16 12.61 -11.66
CA ASN A 62 -27.44 13.07 -11.09
C ASN A 62 -27.93 14.43 -11.63
N GLY A 63 -27.73 14.69 -12.93
CA GLY A 63 -28.13 15.95 -13.57
C GLY A 63 -27.25 17.16 -13.24
N LYS A 64 -26.16 17.00 -12.46
CA LYS A 64 -25.15 18.03 -12.18
C LYS A 64 -23.86 17.72 -12.95
N VAL A 65 -23.27 18.75 -13.55
CA VAL A 65 -21.93 18.67 -14.14
C VAL A 65 -20.92 18.88 -13.01
N LEU A 66 -20.12 17.86 -12.72
CA LEU A 66 -18.97 17.98 -11.85
C LEU A 66 -17.77 18.26 -12.75
N ALA A 67 -17.16 19.44 -12.63
CA ALA A 67 -16.02 19.84 -13.45
C ALA A 67 -14.97 20.59 -12.62
N PRO A 68 -13.67 20.46 -12.94
CA PRO A 68 -12.64 21.32 -12.36
C PRO A 68 -12.69 22.76 -12.88
N PRO A 69 -12.26 23.76 -12.08
CA PRO A 69 -11.99 23.67 -10.65
C PRO A 69 -13.28 23.59 -9.84
N MET A 70 -13.35 22.65 -8.89
CA MET A 70 -14.49 22.46 -8.00
C MET A 70 -14.28 23.25 -6.70
N GLU A 71 -15.31 23.96 -6.24
CA GLU A 71 -15.26 24.72 -4.99
C GLU A 71 -15.30 23.78 -3.75
N PRO A 72 -14.79 24.23 -2.58
CA PRO A 72 -14.86 23.45 -1.35
C PRO A 72 -16.30 23.11 -0.95
N PHE A 73 -16.50 21.94 -0.35
CA PHE A 73 -17.78 21.46 0.17
C PHE A 73 -18.89 21.25 -0.87
N GLU A 74 -18.57 21.24 -2.16
CA GLU A 74 -19.55 20.93 -3.22
C GLU A 74 -19.90 19.44 -3.32
N THR A 75 -18.99 18.55 -2.90
CA THR A 75 -19.15 17.09 -2.96
C THR A 75 -18.29 16.45 -1.87
N ASP A 76 -18.80 15.38 -1.25
CA ASP A 76 -18.11 14.67 -0.17
C ASP A 76 -16.78 14.03 -0.63
N SER A 77 -16.67 13.69 -1.91
CA SER A 77 -15.43 13.17 -2.51
C SER A 77 -14.30 14.20 -2.60
N TYR A 78 -14.59 15.51 -2.65
CA TYR A 78 -13.58 16.57 -2.75
C TYR A 78 -13.83 17.66 -1.70
N PRO A 79 -13.60 17.37 -0.39
CA PRO A 79 -14.06 18.23 0.69
C PRO A 79 -13.51 19.66 0.64
N LEU A 80 -12.25 19.80 0.21
CA LEU A 80 -11.57 21.10 0.08
C LEU A 80 -11.55 21.63 -1.37
N GLY A 81 -12.29 20.97 -2.27
CA GLY A 81 -12.34 21.30 -3.69
C GLY A 81 -11.12 20.79 -4.47
N THR A 82 -11.10 21.13 -5.76
CA THR A 82 -10.02 20.75 -6.68
C THR A 82 -9.29 21.95 -7.24
N ASP A 83 -8.07 21.73 -7.70
CA ASP A 83 -7.40 22.71 -8.55
C ASP A 83 -7.99 22.74 -9.98
N LYS A 84 -7.50 23.66 -10.82
CA LYS A 84 -8.00 23.84 -12.18
C LYS A 84 -7.76 22.64 -13.12
N TRP A 85 -6.97 21.65 -12.69
CA TRP A 85 -6.69 20.42 -13.42
C TRP A 85 -7.39 19.21 -12.79
N GLY A 86 -8.18 19.42 -11.74
CA GLY A 86 -8.96 18.37 -11.08
C GLY A 86 -8.24 17.68 -9.93
N TYR A 87 -7.01 18.08 -9.56
CA TYR A 87 -6.32 17.47 -8.41
C TYR A 87 -6.99 17.89 -7.09
N ASP A 88 -7.17 16.93 -6.19
CA ASP A 88 -7.78 17.16 -4.87
C ASP A 88 -6.87 17.97 -3.94
N LEU A 89 -7.36 19.14 -3.50
CA LEU A 89 -6.59 20.04 -2.64
C LEU A 89 -6.34 19.42 -1.24
N MET A 90 -7.26 18.62 -0.71
CA MET A 90 -7.10 17.99 0.59
C MET A 90 -5.95 16.99 0.58
N SER A 91 -5.90 16.12 -0.43
CA SER A 91 -4.84 15.13 -0.63
C SER A 91 -3.47 15.77 -0.81
N MET A 92 -3.39 16.85 -1.59
CA MET A 92 -2.15 17.61 -1.78
C MET A 92 -1.65 18.23 -0.46
N ILE A 93 -2.55 18.81 0.34
CA ILE A 93 -2.22 19.43 1.64
C ILE A 93 -1.75 18.38 2.65
N LEU A 94 -2.47 17.27 2.76
CA LEU A 94 -2.13 16.18 3.68
C LEU A 94 -0.76 15.56 3.35
N ASN A 95 -0.41 15.46 2.06
CA ASN A 95 0.92 15.03 1.65
C ASN A 95 2.00 16.10 1.90
N GLY A 96 1.69 17.35 1.57
CA GLY A 96 2.60 18.50 1.67
C GLY A 96 2.99 18.91 3.09
N LEU A 97 2.11 18.63 4.06
CA LEU A 97 2.29 19.05 5.46
C LEU A 97 3.58 18.47 6.06
N ARG A 98 3.87 17.20 5.79
CA ARG A 98 5.06 16.50 6.32
C ARG A 98 6.36 17.11 5.82
N TYR A 99 6.41 17.48 4.54
CA TYR A 99 7.58 18.13 3.96
C TYR A 99 7.77 19.52 4.57
N THR A 100 6.69 20.28 4.72
CA THR A 100 6.75 21.62 5.34
C THR A 100 7.31 21.57 6.75
N VAL A 101 6.81 20.66 7.60
CA VAL A 101 7.17 20.60 9.02
C VAL A 101 8.51 19.91 9.24
N PHE A 102 8.73 18.72 8.66
CA PHE A 102 9.94 17.95 8.93
C PHE A 102 11.20 18.55 8.30
N ILE A 103 11.09 19.17 7.12
CA ILE A 103 12.23 19.86 6.51
C ILE A 103 12.59 21.11 7.31
N ALA A 104 11.59 21.89 7.76
CA ALA A 104 11.83 23.02 8.65
C ALA A 104 12.48 22.60 9.98
N ALA A 105 12.05 21.48 10.55
CA ALA A 105 12.65 20.89 11.74
C ALA A 105 14.09 20.40 11.51
N ALA A 106 14.35 19.73 10.38
CA ALA A 106 15.69 19.23 10.01
C ALA A 106 16.69 20.37 9.80
N VAL A 107 16.31 21.38 9.02
CA VAL A 107 17.12 22.60 8.82
C VAL A 107 17.43 23.26 10.15
N THR A 108 16.41 23.36 11.01
CA THR A 108 16.55 23.97 12.33
C THR A 108 17.47 23.18 13.25
N ALA A 109 17.36 21.85 13.27
CA ALA A 109 18.21 20.98 14.08
C ALA A 109 19.69 21.11 13.70
N ILE A 110 20.00 21.08 12.40
CA ILE A 110 21.38 21.17 11.91
C ILE A 110 21.97 22.55 12.23
N LYS A 111 21.29 23.65 11.87
CA LYS A 111 21.81 25.00 12.14
C LYS A 111 21.93 25.31 13.64
N MET A 112 20.99 24.80 14.46
CA MET A 112 21.05 24.94 15.91
C MET A 112 22.19 24.15 16.52
N LEU A 113 22.44 22.92 16.06
CA LEU A 113 23.54 22.09 16.56
C LEU A 113 24.90 22.79 16.37
N PHE A 114 25.22 23.16 15.12
CA PHE A 114 26.49 23.81 14.81
C PHE A 114 26.57 25.24 15.35
N GLY A 115 25.51 26.03 15.16
CA GLY A 115 25.47 27.42 15.60
C GLY A 115 25.55 27.58 17.12
N THR A 116 24.93 26.67 17.87
CA THR A 116 25.02 26.67 19.35
C THR A 116 26.42 26.33 19.82
N ILE A 117 27.05 25.29 19.28
CA ILE A 117 28.40 24.89 19.66
C ILE A 117 29.37 26.06 19.39
N ILE A 118 29.37 26.59 18.17
CA ILE A 118 30.24 27.70 17.78
C ILE A 118 29.97 28.95 18.64
N GLY A 119 28.70 29.32 18.81
CA GLY A 119 28.30 30.49 19.59
C GLY A 119 28.70 30.41 21.07
N LEU A 120 28.58 29.23 21.70
CA LEU A 120 29.01 29.02 23.09
C LEU A 120 30.51 29.27 23.25
N TYR A 121 31.34 28.75 22.34
CA TYR A 121 32.79 28.93 22.41
C TYR A 121 33.20 30.39 22.17
N ILE A 122 32.69 31.01 21.12
CA ILE A 122 33.02 32.41 20.79
C ILE A 122 32.54 33.35 21.89
N GLY A 123 31.39 33.07 22.53
CA GLY A 123 30.86 33.88 23.62
C GLY A 123 31.74 33.91 24.88
N THR A 124 32.69 32.98 25.03
CA THR A 124 33.66 33.01 26.15
C THR A 124 34.93 33.83 25.86
N TRP A 125 35.04 34.41 24.66
CA TRP A 125 36.20 35.22 24.28
C TRP A 125 36.17 36.57 24.99
N LYS A 126 37.33 37.04 25.46
CA LYS A 126 37.46 38.34 26.15
C LYS A 126 37.06 39.51 25.22
N LYS A 127 37.35 39.39 23.93
CA LYS A 127 37.02 40.38 22.90
C LYS A 127 36.70 39.65 21.60
N THR A 128 35.50 39.86 21.06
CA THR A 128 35.14 39.36 19.73
C THR A 128 35.86 40.19 18.67
N PRO A 129 36.49 39.58 17.65
CA PRO A 129 37.12 40.32 16.56
C PRO A 129 36.13 41.24 15.84
N GLY A 130 36.53 42.48 15.54
CA GLY A 130 35.66 43.47 14.90
C GLY A 130 35.15 43.04 13.52
N TRP A 131 35.95 42.30 12.75
CA TRP A 131 35.54 41.75 11.46
C TRP A 131 34.39 40.75 11.57
N MET A 132 34.33 39.98 12.66
CA MET A 132 33.26 39.01 12.90
C MET A 132 31.94 39.73 13.22
N ILE A 133 32.01 40.79 14.03
CA ILE A 133 30.85 41.66 14.30
C ILE A 133 30.38 42.34 13.02
N ALA A 134 31.31 42.84 12.20
CA ALA A 134 30.98 43.43 10.90
C ALA A 134 30.32 42.42 9.95
N PHE A 135 30.82 41.19 9.91
CA PHE A 135 30.22 40.10 9.12
C PHE A 135 28.82 39.73 9.61
N GLU A 136 28.63 39.51 10.92
CA GLU A 136 27.32 39.21 11.52
C GLU A 136 26.30 40.33 11.21
N ASN A 137 26.70 41.59 11.37
CA ASN A 137 25.84 42.73 11.04
C ASN A 137 25.50 42.76 9.56
N ALA A 138 26.48 42.61 8.66
CA ALA A 138 26.25 42.57 7.22
C ALA A 138 25.29 41.43 6.84
N TRP A 139 25.48 40.24 7.42
CA TRP A 139 24.65 39.07 7.17
C TRP A 139 23.19 39.28 7.62
N SER A 140 22.97 40.03 8.71
CA SER A 140 21.63 40.34 9.20
C SER A 140 20.83 41.30 8.32
N TYR A 141 21.49 42.11 7.48
CA TYR A 141 20.84 43.04 6.55
C TYR A 141 20.41 42.38 5.24
N VAL A 142 21.08 41.29 4.83
CA VAL A 142 20.76 40.60 3.57
C VAL A 142 19.58 39.65 3.80
N PRO A 143 18.49 39.77 3.02
CA PRO A 143 17.39 38.79 3.10
C PRO A 143 17.88 37.39 2.73
N LEU A 144 17.86 36.44 3.67
CA LEU A 144 18.43 35.11 3.49
C LEU A 144 17.82 34.33 2.31
N PHE A 145 16.54 34.56 1.99
CA PHE A 145 15.89 33.89 0.86
C PHE A 145 16.53 34.27 -0.49
N LEU A 146 17.12 35.47 -0.62
CA LEU A 146 17.83 35.87 -1.84
C LEU A 146 19.11 35.07 -2.03
N ILE A 147 19.88 34.89 -0.94
CA ILE A 147 21.09 34.06 -0.97
C ILE A 147 20.68 32.63 -1.36
N LEU A 148 19.67 32.07 -0.70
CA LEU A 148 19.17 30.73 -1.01
C LEU A 148 18.68 30.58 -2.45
N TYR A 149 18.00 31.59 -2.99
CA TYR A 149 17.57 31.61 -4.39
C TYR A 149 18.77 31.43 -5.33
N PHE A 150 19.88 32.14 -5.12
CA PHE A 150 21.06 32.02 -5.98
C PHE A 150 21.73 30.64 -5.93
N PHE A 151 21.72 29.98 -4.78
CA PHE A 151 22.30 28.63 -4.63
C PHE A 151 21.35 27.52 -5.12
N LEU A 152 20.04 27.70 -4.99
CA LEU A 152 19.05 26.67 -5.32
C LEU A 152 18.55 26.76 -6.77
N SER A 153 18.44 27.97 -7.33
CA SER A 153 17.90 28.18 -8.69
C SER A 153 18.58 27.32 -9.77
N PRO A 154 19.93 27.17 -9.81
CA PRO A 154 20.59 26.36 -10.84
C PRO A 154 20.24 24.86 -10.81
N ILE A 155 19.74 24.35 -9.67
CA ILE A 155 19.46 22.92 -9.46
C ILE A 155 17.97 22.60 -9.32
N SER A 156 17.12 23.62 -9.09
CA SER A 156 15.71 23.41 -8.75
C SER A 156 14.78 23.25 -9.96
N PHE A 157 15.02 23.91 -11.09
CA PHE A 157 14.09 23.89 -12.23
C PHE A 157 14.33 22.69 -13.15
N ASN A 158 13.30 21.88 -13.39
CA ASN A 158 13.32 20.71 -14.28
C ASN A 158 14.57 19.83 -14.09
N SER A 159 14.95 19.62 -12.83
CA SER A 159 16.14 18.86 -12.48
C SER A 159 15.98 17.39 -12.86
N SER A 160 17.05 16.77 -13.37
CA SER A 160 17.12 15.31 -13.56
C SER A 160 17.42 14.55 -12.27
N LEU A 161 17.72 15.26 -11.18
CA LEU A 161 18.01 14.67 -9.89
C LEU A 161 16.74 14.16 -9.20
N GLU A 162 16.88 13.11 -8.41
CA GLU A 162 15.81 12.63 -7.55
C GLU A 162 15.34 13.68 -6.55
N THR A 163 14.04 13.65 -6.25
CA THR A 163 13.40 14.52 -5.26
C THR A 163 14.03 14.41 -3.87
N SER A 164 14.43 13.20 -3.46
CA SER A 164 15.16 12.91 -2.21
C SER A 164 16.46 13.71 -2.12
N THR A 165 17.25 13.72 -3.20
CA THR A 165 18.53 14.42 -3.32
C THR A 165 18.34 15.93 -3.25
N LEU A 166 17.35 16.46 -3.98
CA LEU A 166 17.02 17.89 -3.96
C LEU A 166 16.56 18.38 -2.58
N ILE A 167 15.77 17.57 -1.87
CA ILE A 167 15.42 17.83 -0.46
C ILE A 167 16.69 17.88 0.40
N GLY A 168 17.61 16.93 0.23
CA GLY A 168 18.89 16.90 0.93
C GLY A 168 19.73 18.16 0.70
N TYR A 169 19.87 18.59 -0.55
CA TYR A 169 20.55 19.83 -0.90
C TYR A 169 19.89 21.05 -0.27
N PHE A 170 18.57 21.15 -0.32
CA PHE A 170 17.86 22.23 0.36
C PHE A 170 18.18 22.25 1.85
N ILE A 171 18.09 21.11 2.54
CA ILE A 171 18.35 21.00 3.98
C ILE A 171 19.76 21.49 4.31
N ILE A 172 20.77 21.01 3.57
CA ILE A 172 22.18 21.36 3.82
C ILE A 172 22.43 22.85 3.55
N ILE A 173 22.04 23.34 2.37
CA ILE A 173 22.29 24.72 1.93
C ILE A 173 21.58 25.71 2.87
N ALA A 174 20.29 25.48 3.16
CA ALA A 174 19.50 26.31 4.06
C ALA A 174 20.06 26.32 5.50
N SER A 175 20.55 25.17 5.97
CA SER A 175 21.18 25.08 7.29
C SER A 175 22.46 25.89 7.36
N VAL A 176 23.40 25.65 6.43
CA VAL A 176 24.73 26.29 6.43
C VAL A 176 24.62 27.81 6.34
N ILE A 177 23.79 28.33 5.42
CA ILE A 177 23.57 29.77 5.24
C ILE A 177 22.95 30.42 6.48
N SER A 178 22.20 29.66 7.28
CA SER A 178 21.53 30.18 8.49
C SER A 178 22.38 30.10 9.77
N ILE A 179 23.50 29.38 9.79
CA ILE A 179 24.35 29.20 10.99
C ILE A 179 24.81 30.54 11.60
N PRO A 180 25.29 31.55 10.84
CA PRO A 180 25.80 32.80 11.41
C PRO A 180 24.79 33.53 12.32
N SER A 181 23.50 33.51 11.97
CA SER A 181 22.44 34.13 12.79
C SER A 181 22.32 33.47 14.17
N ILE A 182 22.38 32.14 14.21
CA ILE A 182 22.36 31.37 15.46
C ILE A 182 23.63 31.61 16.26
N VAL A 183 24.81 31.59 15.61
CA VAL A 183 26.09 31.88 16.27
C VAL A 183 26.03 33.23 16.98
N SER A 184 25.56 34.28 16.29
CA SER A 184 25.44 35.61 16.87
C SER A 184 24.51 35.61 18.09
N SER A 185 23.32 35.01 17.96
CA SER A 185 22.32 34.94 19.03
C SER A 185 22.83 34.18 20.27
N VAL A 186 23.46 33.02 20.08
CA VAL A 186 24.00 32.20 21.18
C VAL A 186 25.24 32.86 21.78
N ARG A 187 26.11 33.46 20.96
CA ARG A 187 27.30 34.18 21.41
C ARG A 187 26.93 35.33 22.35
N LEU A 188 25.94 36.15 21.99
CA LEU A 188 25.50 37.28 22.82
C LEU A 188 24.99 36.81 24.19
N LYS A 189 24.12 35.79 24.21
CA LYS A 189 23.63 35.19 25.47
C LYS A 189 24.74 34.55 26.30
N THR A 190 25.70 33.91 25.64
CA THR A 190 26.83 33.28 26.32
C THR A 190 27.78 34.32 26.91
N ALA A 191 28.06 35.40 26.19
CA ALA A 191 28.91 36.50 26.66
C ALA A 191 28.31 37.18 27.90
N GLU A 192 26.99 37.38 27.91
CA GLU A 192 26.25 37.89 29.07
C GLU A 192 26.40 36.96 30.28
N LEU A 193 26.13 35.65 30.12
CA LEU A 193 26.28 34.68 31.21
C LEU A 193 27.74 34.51 31.66
N TYR A 194 28.71 34.65 30.76
CA TYR A 194 30.13 34.48 31.06
C TYR A 194 30.69 35.59 31.99
N GLN A 195 29.98 36.73 32.10
CA GLN A 195 30.29 37.84 33.01
C GLN A 195 29.61 37.71 34.39
N SER A 196 28.91 36.60 34.65
CA SER A 196 28.20 36.41 35.92
C SER A 196 29.14 35.95 37.06
N VAL A 197 28.82 36.37 38.29
CA VAL A 197 29.65 36.13 39.49
C VAL A 197 29.90 34.64 39.76
N TYR A 198 28.94 33.76 39.46
CA TYR A 198 29.10 32.32 39.68
C TYR A 198 30.08 31.67 38.68
N ILE A 199 30.22 32.24 37.48
CA ILE A 199 31.24 31.82 36.51
C ILE A 199 32.63 32.26 36.97
N ASP A 200 32.76 33.48 37.51
CA ASP A 200 34.02 33.96 38.08
C ASP A 200 34.46 33.12 39.28
N ALA A 201 33.54 32.78 40.19
CA ALA A 201 33.81 31.85 41.29
C ALA A 201 34.28 30.48 40.77
N GLY A 202 33.62 29.93 39.74
CA GLY A 202 34.06 28.69 39.10
C GLY A 202 35.47 28.78 38.50
N ARG A 203 35.82 29.93 37.90
CA ARG A 203 37.14 30.19 37.32
C ARG A 203 38.22 30.28 38.41
N VAL A 204 37.94 30.94 39.54
CA VAL A 204 38.84 31.02 40.71
C VAL A 204 39.08 29.63 41.32
N LEU A 205 38.06 28.77 41.32
CA LEU A 205 38.16 27.36 41.74
C LEU A 205 38.85 26.45 40.71
N GLY A 206 39.43 27.00 39.63
CA GLY A 206 40.21 26.25 38.63
C GLY A 206 39.37 25.58 37.53
N ALA A 207 38.11 25.97 37.31
CA ALA A 207 37.33 25.44 36.21
C ALA A 207 37.83 25.96 34.84
N GLY A 208 38.26 25.04 33.97
CA GLY A 208 38.62 25.36 32.58
C GLY A 208 37.41 25.71 31.69
N LYS A 209 37.67 26.34 30.54
CA LYS A 209 36.63 26.84 29.61
C LYS A 209 35.57 25.80 29.22
N HIS A 210 35.99 24.60 28.83
CA HIS A 210 35.06 23.53 28.43
C HIS A 210 34.12 23.12 29.59
N ARG A 211 34.65 23.08 30.81
CA ARG A 211 33.87 22.77 32.02
C ARG A 211 32.87 23.89 32.31
N LEU A 212 33.28 25.15 32.18
CA LEU A 212 32.39 26.30 32.31
C LEU A 212 31.24 26.26 31.29
N ILE A 213 31.55 25.98 30.02
CA ILE A 213 30.54 25.91 28.95
C ILE A 213 29.51 24.82 29.23
N TRP A 214 29.94 23.56 29.37
CA TRP A 214 29.00 22.44 29.40
C TRP A 214 28.34 22.19 30.76
N LYS A 215 29.01 22.56 31.87
CA LYS A 215 28.49 22.32 33.22
C LYS A 215 27.74 23.52 33.79
N HIS A 216 28.03 24.74 33.33
CA HIS A 216 27.44 25.96 33.90
C HIS A 216 26.61 26.76 32.87
N ILE A 217 27.13 27.04 31.68
CA ILE A 217 26.45 27.93 30.71
C ILE A 217 25.36 27.20 29.91
N PHE A 218 25.69 26.09 29.25
CA PHE A 218 24.75 25.33 28.42
C PHE A 218 23.50 24.88 29.19
N PRO A 219 23.60 24.33 30.43
CA PRO A 219 22.43 23.93 31.20
C PRO A 219 21.49 25.10 31.55
N GLN A 220 22.03 26.31 31.67
CA GLN A 220 21.25 27.53 31.90
C GLN A 220 20.48 27.96 30.64
N LEU A 221 21.06 27.72 29.45
CA LEU A 221 20.48 28.12 28.17
C LEU A 221 19.52 27.09 27.56
N LYS A 222 19.45 25.85 28.08
CA LYS A 222 18.58 24.78 27.54
C LYS A 222 17.13 25.21 27.29
N GLU A 223 16.56 26.01 28.19
CA GLU A 223 15.19 26.51 28.09
C GLU A 223 15.06 27.55 26.97
N SER A 224 16.04 28.45 26.88
CA SER A 224 16.16 29.41 25.78
C SER A 224 16.35 28.72 24.42
N PHE A 225 17.13 27.64 24.37
CA PHE A 225 17.37 26.88 23.14
C PHE A 225 16.12 26.13 22.68
N LEU A 226 15.31 25.59 23.60
CA LEU A 226 14.04 24.98 23.23
C LEU A 226 13.08 25.99 22.60
N VAL A 227 12.95 27.19 23.20
CA VAL A 227 12.10 28.25 22.63
C VAL A 227 12.66 28.73 21.28
N MET A 228 13.98 28.92 21.19
CA MET A 228 14.66 29.32 19.95
C MET A 228 14.45 28.29 18.86
N PHE A 229 14.60 27.00 19.14
CA PHE A 229 14.36 25.92 18.19
C PHE A 229 12.96 26.01 17.55
N ILE A 230 11.92 26.23 18.36
CA ILE A 230 10.55 26.30 17.83
C ILE A 230 10.33 27.58 17.01
N LEU A 231 10.90 28.72 17.43
CA LEU A 231 10.83 29.95 16.65
C LEU A 231 11.60 29.84 15.32
N GLU A 232 12.71 29.12 15.31
CA GLU A 232 13.49 28.88 14.10
C GLU A 232 12.76 27.98 13.10
N ILE A 233 11.92 27.03 13.57
CA ILE A 233 11.01 26.28 12.68
C ILE A 233 10.04 27.24 11.98
N VAL A 234 9.42 28.17 12.73
CA VAL A 234 8.52 29.19 12.16
C VAL A 234 9.25 30.04 11.12
N TYR A 235 10.48 30.45 11.43
CA TYR A 235 11.32 31.21 10.51
C TYR A 235 11.63 30.45 9.22
N VAL A 236 11.99 29.16 9.30
CA VAL A 236 12.27 28.34 8.11
C VAL A 236 11.02 28.14 7.26
N ILE A 237 9.84 27.93 7.86
CA ILE A 237 8.58 27.85 7.12
C ILE A 237 8.30 29.17 6.37
N ALA A 238 8.52 30.32 7.01
CA ALA A 238 8.37 31.62 6.37
C ALA A 238 9.36 31.82 5.21
N LEU A 239 10.62 31.38 5.38
CA LEU A 239 11.66 31.40 4.37
C LEU A 239 11.28 30.54 3.14
N MET A 240 10.70 29.35 3.37
CA MET A 240 10.16 28.51 2.30
C MET A 240 9.05 29.24 1.53
N GLY A 241 8.16 29.96 2.22
CA GLY A 241 7.14 30.81 1.59
C GLY A 241 7.74 31.91 0.72
N GLN A 242 8.82 32.57 1.17
CA GLN A 242 9.52 33.59 0.39
C GLN A 242 10.18 33.01 -0.87
N LEU A 243 10.77 31.81 -0.77
CA LEU A 243 11.35 31.09 -1.92
C LEU A 243 10.28 30.63 -2.92
N ALA A 244 9.12 30.20 -2.43
CA ALA A 244 8.00 29.79 -3.27
C ALA A 244 7.45 30.96 -4.12
N LEU A 245 7.52 32.20 -3.61
CA LEU A 245 7.23 33.40 -4.41
C LEU A 245 8.20 33.60 -5.57
N MET A 246 9.41 33.06 -5.47
CA MET A 246 10.43 33.06 -6.52
C MET A 246 10.41 31.78 -7.38
N ASN A 247 9.35 30.96 -7.26
CA ASN A 247 9.19 29.66 -7.93
C ASN A 247 10.25 28.60 -7.54
N ILE A 248 10.93 28.77 -6.40
CA ILE A 248 11.82 27.75 -5.85
C ILE A 248 11.04 26.92 -4.84
N PHE A 249 10.79 25.66 -5.18
CA PHE A 249 10.05 24.72 -4.36
C PHE A 249 10.95 23.62 -3.82
N ILE A 250 10.51 23.01 -2.72
CA ILE A 250 11.26 21.95 -2.07
C ILE A 250 11.13 20.66 -2.87
N GLY A 251 12.26 19.98 -3.08
CA GLY A 251 12.33 18.77 -3.91
C GLY A 251 12.22 19.03 -5.41
N GLY A 252 12.26 20.30 -5.84
CA GLY A 252 12.31 20.71 -7.24
C GLY A 252 11.05 21.40 -7.74
N THR A 253 11.22 22.14 -8.83
CA THR A 253 10.18 22.88 -9.54
C THR A 253 10.01 22.29 -10.93
N ILE A 254 8.80 21.77 -11.20
CA ILE A 254 8.41 21.37 -12.56
C ILE A 254 7.96 22.63 -13.30
N MET A 255 8.70 23.00 -14.33
CA MET A 255 8.35 24.08 -15.24
C MET A 255 7.82 23.47 -16.53
N ARG A 256 6.54 23.71 -16.82
CA ARG A 256 5.97 23.37 -18.14
C ARG A 256 6.05 24.58 -19.04
N TYR A 257 6.38 24.34 -20.31
CA TYR A 257 6.34 25.35 -21.36
C TYR A 257 5.03 25.14 -22.12
N ASP A 258 4.23 26.19 -22.24
CA ASP A 258 2.90 26.20 -22.89
C ASP A 258 1.71 25.69 -22.05
N PRO A 259 1.11 26.54 -21.19
CA PRO A 259 1.61 27.84 -20.73
C PRO A 259 2.75 27.69 -19.71
N VAL A 260 3.54 28.76 -19.50
CA VAL A 260 4.59 28.75 -18.47
C VAL A 260 3.97 28.66 -17.08
N ILE A 261 4.09 27.49 -16.46
CA ILE A 261 3.62 27.22 -15.10
C ILE A 261 4.70 26.52 -14.29
N TYR A 262 4.72 26.80 -13.00
CA TYR A 262 5.65 26.23 -12.04
C TYR A 262 4.87 25.42 -11.01
N LEU A 263 5.18 24.14 -10.88
CA LEU A 263 4.52 23.23 -9.95
C LEU A 263 5.53 22.67 -8.96
N SER A 264 5.14 22.61 -7.69
CA SER A 264 5.92 21.89 -6.69
C SER A 264 5.85 20.39 -6.92
N VAL A 265 7.00 19.71 -6.82
CA VAL A 265 7.09 18.25 -6.83
C VAL A 265 6.57 17.67 -5.51
N THR A 266 7.01 18.21 -4.38
CA THR A 266 6.70 17.66 -3.03
C THR A 266 5.34 18.10 -2.49
N LYS A 267 4.67 19.04 -3.17
CA LYS A 267 3.40 19.62 -2.75
C LYS A 267 3.46 20.26 -1.36
N GLU A 268 4.63 20.69 -0.89
CA GLU A 268 4.78 21.36 0.39
C GLU A 268 3.89 22.63 0.45
N LEU A 269 3.36 22.98 1.62
CA LEU A 269 2.36 24.04 1.75
C LEU A 269 2.80 25.36 1.14
N ALA A 270 4.07 25.75 1.37
CA ALA A 270 4.65 26.94 0.76
C ALA A 270 4.65 26.87 -0.77
N GLY A 271 4.99 25.71 -1.34
CA GLY A 271 4.96 25.46 -2.78
C GLY A 271 3.54 25.52 -3.35
N LEU A 272 2.55 24.93 -2.67
CA LEU A 272 1.13 25.01 -3.06
C LEU A 272 0.63 26.46 -3.10
N VAL A 273 0.98 27.26 -2.08
CA VAL A 273 0.65 28.69 -2.05
C VAL A 273 1.38 29.44 -3.18
N GLY A 274 2.67 29.16 -3.38
CA GLY A 274 3.49 29.82 -4.40
C GLY A 274 3.00 29.57 -5.83
N GLN A 275 2.64 28.32 -6.16
CA GLN A 275 2.10 27.96 -7.48
C GLN A 275 0.69 28.51 -7.72
N ALA A 276 -0.13 28.64 -6.66
CA ALA A 276 -1.51 29.09 -6.74
C ALA A 276 -1.67 30.62 -6.71
N ARG A 277 -0.59 31.40 -6.60
CA ARG A 277 -0.69 32.87 -6.42
C ARG A 277 -1.49 33.60 -7.50
N GLY A 278 -1.51 33.08 -8.73
CA GLY A 278 -2.28 33.64 -9.84
C GLY A 278 -3.80 33.49 -9.66
N ASN A 279 -4.24 32.53 -8.86
CA ASN A 279 -5.65 32.27 -8.56
C ASN A 279 -6.29 33.31 -7.65
N ILE A 280 -5.54 34.32 -7.20
CA ILE A 280 -6.14 35.50 -6.55
C ILE A 280 -7.14 36.23 -7.47
N TYR A 281 -6.97 36.10 -8.80
CA TYR A 281 -7.85 36.69 -9.80
C TYR A 281 -8.96 35.73 -10.30
N GLY A 282 -9.03 34.49 -9.79
CA GLY A 282 -10.03 33.49 -10.19
C GLY A 282 -9.83 32.12 -9.51
N SER A 283 -10.92 31.47 -9.10
CA SER A 283 -10.90 30.24 -8.27
C SER A 283 -10.03 30.39 -7.03
N THR A 284 -10.43 31.29 -6.14
CA THR A 284 -9.61 31.78 -5.03
C THR A 284 -9.32 30.70 -3.99
N HIS A 285 -10.14 29.67 -3.88
CA HIS A 285 -9.95 28.53 -2.98
C HIS A 285 -8.63 27.81 -3.21
N ILE A 286 -8.18 27.70 -4.48
CA ILE A 286 -6.91 27.07 -4.86
C ILE A 286 -5.72 27.72 -4.14
N LEU A 287 -5.80 29.02 -3.87
CA LEU A 287 -4.80 29.77 -3.09
C LEU A 287 -5.13 29.80 -1.59
N LEU A 288 -6.39 30.12 -1.25
CA LEU A 288 -6.78 30.41 0.14
C LEU A 288 -6.72 29.18 1.02
N VAL A 289 -7.12 28.01 0.53
CA VAL A 289 -7.13 26.77 1.32
C VAL A 289 -5.71 26.40 1.79
N PRO A 290 -4.70 26.21 0.91
CA PRO A 290 -3.34 25.91 1.37
C PRO A 290 -2.72 27.05 2.17
N LEU A 291 -3.06 28.31 1.88
CA LEU A 291 -2.57 29.47 2.63
C LEU A 291 -3.07 29.48 4.08
N ILE A 292 -4.35 29.17 4.31
CA ILE A 292 -4.93 29.07 5.66
C ILE A 292 -4.21 27.99 6.46
N VAL A 293 -3.93 26.83 5.84
CA VAL A 293 -3.22 25.73 6.52
C VAL A 293 -1.76 26.12 6.82
N LEU A 294 -1.08 26.83 5.92
CA LEU A 294 0.27 27.36 6.16
C LEU A 294 0.30 28.36 7.33
N LEU A 295 -0.66 29.29 7.38
CA LEU A 295 -0.79 30.26 8.46
C LEU A 295 -1.15 29.57 9.78
N PHE A 296 -2.03 28.59 9.77
CA PHE A 296 -2.37 27.78 10.93
C PHE A 296 -1.15 27.01 11.46
N THR A 297 -0.34 26.44 10.57
CA THR A 297 0.90 25.74 10.92
C THR A 297 1.88 26.67 11.63
N THR A 298 2.16 27.84 11.04
CA THR A 298 3.07 28.83 11.63
C THR A 298 2.56 29.41 12.95
N ALA A 299 1.24 29.67 13.05
CA ALA A 299 0.60 30.13 14.28
C ALA A 299 0.70 29.09 15.41
N SER A 300 0.51 27.80 15.10
CA SER A 300 0.56 26.71 16.08
C SER A 300 1.94 26.60 16.75
N PHE A 301 3.01 26.59 15.96
CA PHE A 301 4.38 26.61 16.49
C PHE A 301 4.71 27.91 17.24
N SER A 302 4.22 29.06 16.76
CA SER A 302 4.41 30.35 17.43
C SER A 302 3.73 30.40 18.80
N LEU A 303 2.51 29.87 18.92
CA LEU A 303 1.77 29.75 20.19
C LEU A 303 2.53 28.85 21.17
N LEU A 304 3.03 27.70 20.70
CA LEU A 304 3.84 26.80 21.51
C LEU A 304 5.12 27.48 22.03
N ALA A 305 5.85 28.18 21.16
CA ALA A 305 7.06 28.92 21.54
C ALA A 305 6.76 30.00 22.60
N ASN A 306 5.71 30.79 22.40
CA ASN A 306 5.29 31.83 23.35
C ASN A 306 4.81 31.24 24.68
N GLY A 307 4.07 30.12 24.63
CA GLY A 307 3.65 29.37 25.81
C GLY A 307 4.85 28.87 26.62
N LEU A 308 5.85 28.27 25.97
CA LEU A 308 7.08 27.82 26.63
C LEU A 308 7.86 29.00 27.23
N LYS A 309 8.00 30.11 26.48
CA LYS A 309 8.63 31.35 26.97
C LYS A 309 7.96 31.86 28.25
N ASN A 310 6.64 31.93 28.28
CA ASN A 310 5.88 32.36 29.46
C ASN A 310 6.07 31.43 30.65
N ARG A 311 6.09 30.11 30.42
CA ARG A 311 6.35 29.12 31.47
C ARG A 311 7.74 29.31 32.08
N PHE A 312 8.76 29.46 31.25
CA PHE A 312 10.13 29.64 31.74
C PHE A 312 10.29 30.97 32.49
N HIS A 313 9.76 32.09 31.98
CA HIS A 313 9.78 33.37 32.71
C HIS A 313 9.07 33.31 34.08
N SER A 314 7.94 32.60 34.19
CA SER A 314 7.20 32.49 35.45
C SER A 314 7.98 31.79 36.57
N ASN A 315 8.95 30.93 36.24
CA ASN A 315 9.81 30.26 37.22
C ASN A 315 10.85 31.23 37.81
N TYR A 316 11.36 32.18 37.03
CA TYR A 316 12.38 33.13 37.50
C TYR A 316 11.80 34.26 38.37
N GLN A 317 10.54 34.66 38.16
CA GLN A 317 9.89 35.70 38.98
C GLN A 317 9.44 35.24 40.37
N ARG A 318 9.43 33.92 40.67
CA ARG A 318 9.04 33.39 41.98
C ARG A 318 10.09 33.56 43.07
N THR A 319 11.28 34.08 42.74
CA THR A 319 12.31 34.47 43.71
C THR A 319 12.53 35.99 43.69
N PRO A 320 11.71 36.77 44.40
CA PRO A 320 12.02 38.18 44.62
C PRO A 320 13.18 38.26 45.62
N TRP A 321 14.36 38.66 45.17
CA TRP A 321 15.42 39.15 46.05
C TRP A 321 14.98 40.50 46.63
N ILE A 322 14.21 40.47 47.72
CA ILE A 322 13.97 41.67 48.54
C ILE A 322 15.15 41.79 49.50
N LYS A 323 15.94 42.86 49.37
CA LYS A 323 16.90 43.29 50.40
C LYS A 323 16.11 43.81 51.62
N THR A 324 15.60 42.93 52.45
CA THR A 324 15.31 43.26 53.85
C THR A 324 16.57 42.89 54.63
N GLY A 325 17.07 43.78 55.50
CA GLY A 325 18.32 43.62 56.25
C GLY A 325 18.30 42.50 57.31
N HIS A 326 17.69 41.36 57.00
CA HIS A 326 17.80 40.11 57.72
C HIS A 326 18.41 39.11 56.76
N GLU A 327 19.58 38.58 57.10
CA GLU A 327 20.11 37.40 56.41
C GLU A 327 19.05 36.30 56.51
N PRO A 328 18.51 35.79 55.39
CA PRO A 328 17.67 34.62 55.46
C PRO A 328 18.53 33.52 56.03
N GLN A 329 18.10 32.89 57.13
CA GLN A 329 18.63 31.59 57.49
C GLN A 329 18.24 30.62 56.37
N VAL A 330 19.11 30.53 55.36
CA VAL A 330 19.05 29.51 54.34
C VAL A 330 19.39 28.23 55.08
N ILE A 331 18.37 27.56 55.60
CA ILE A 331 18.50 26.13 55.88
C ILE A 331 18.70 25.53 54.49
N PRO A 332 19.91 25.05 54.13
CA PRO A 332 20.07 24.36 52.87
C PRO A 332 19.07 23.20 52.90
N ALA A 333 18.20 23.12 51.90
CA ALA A 333 17.45 21.89 51.69
C ALA A 333 18.49 20.79 51.47
N ARG A 334 18.86 20.08 52.54
CA ARG A 334 19.71 18.90 52.46
C ARG A 334 18.99 18.01 51.46
N LYS A 335 19.59 17.82 50.28
CA LYS A 335 19.24 16.70 49.42
C LYS A 335 19.28 15.47 50.32
N GLN A 336 18.12 14.91 50.65
CA GLN A 336 18.05 13.63 51.33
C GLN A 336 18.64 12.60 50.37
N TYR A 337 19.94 12.32 50.51
CA TYR A 337 20.54 11.14 49.93
C TYR A 337 19.88 9.94 50.61
N GLY A 338 18.97 9.27 49.89
CA GLY A 338 18.15 8.18 50.42
C GLY A 338 16.65 8.32 50.17
N ALA A 339 16.16 9.48 49.70
CA ALA A 339 14.79 9.54 49.19
C ALA A 339 14.72 8.72 47.90
N LYS A 340 14.09 7.53 47.96
CA LYS A 340 13.66 6.79 46.76
C LYS A 340 12.95 7.81 45.88
N GLY A 341 13.55 8.16 44.74
CA GLY A 341 12.88 8.99 43.76
C GLY A 341 11.56 8.30 43.47
N SER A 342 10.45 8.90 43.89
CA SER A 342 9.14 8.50 43.40
C SER A 342 9.17 8.79 41.91
N PHE A 343 9.57 7.77 41.16
CA PHE A 343 9.41 7.71 39.73
C PHE A 343 7.89 7.79 39.55
N TRP A 344 7.41 8.92 39.02
CA TRP A 344 5.98 9.22 38.78
C TRP A 344 5.16 9.88 39.90
N THR A 345 5.49 11.10 40.31
CA THR A 345 4.41 12.03 40.70
C THR A 345 3.72 12.55 39.43
N LEU A 346 2.52 12.04 39.16
CA LEU A 346 1.64 12.47 38.07
C LEU A 346 1.16 13.91 38.33
N SER A 347 1.83 14.88 37.74
CA SER A 347 1.30 16.24 37.68
C SER A 347 0.28 16.33 36.55
N THR A 348 -0.74 17.18 36.68
CA THR A 348 -1.77 17.42 35.66
C THR A 348 -1.20 17.61 34.24
N PRO A 349 -0.07 18.33 34.02
CA PRO A 349 0.56 18.43 32.71
C PRO A 349 1.11 17.11 32.14
N LYS A 350 1.60 16.19 33.00
CA LYS A 350 2.08 14.87 32.58
C LYS A 350 0.92 13.95 32.19
N ILE A 351 -0.21 14.04 32.90
CA ILE A 351 -1.45 13.31 32.56
C ILE A 351 -1.97 13.76 31.20
N ALA A 352 -2.08 15.07 30.98
CA ALA A 352 -2.54 15.62 29.70
C ALA A 352 -1.63 15.20 28.53
N LEU A 353 -0.31 15.26 28.73
CA LEU A 353 0.65 14.80 27.71
C LEU A 353 0.53 13.29 27.44
N GLY A 354 0.38 12.47 28.48
CA GLY A 354 0.20 11.02 28.35
C GLY A 354 -1.07 10.65 27.59
N ALA A 355 -2.21 11.28 27.92
CA ALA A 355 -3.47 11.07 27.23
C ALA A 355 -3.37 11.44 25.73
N LEU A 356 -2.65 12.52 25.42
CA LEU A 356 -2.46 12.99 24.06
C LEU A 356 -1.59 12.02 23.24
N VAL A 357 -0.52 11.46 23.84
CA VAL A 357 0.31 10.41 23.21
C VAL A 357 -0.48 9.13 22.97
N ILE A 358 -1.32 8.71 23.92
CA ILE A 358 -2.18 7.52 23.76
C ILE A 358 -3.19 7.74 22.62
N ALA A 359 -3.86 8.89 22.59
CA ALA A 359 -4.81 9.22 21.52
C ALA A 359 -4.13 9.25 20.15
N PHE A 360 -2.92 9.82 20.07
CA PHE A 360 -2.11 9.84 18.86
C PHE A 360 -1.76 8.42 18.38
N ALA A 361 -1.27 7.57 19.29
CA ALA A 361 -0.89 6.20 18.96
C ALA A 361 -2.11 5.36 18.55
N GLY A 362 -3.22 5.48 19.27
CA GLY A 362 -4.48 4.78 18.96
C GLY A 362 -5.05 5.19 17.60
N ALA A 363 -5.08 6.49 17.30
CA ALA A 363 -5.52 6.98 16.00
C ALA A 363 -4.59 6.54 14.86
N GLY A 364 -3.27 6.49 15.12
CA GLY A 364 -2.29 5.98 14.16
C GLY A 364 -2.51 4.50 13.82
N ILE A 365 -2.68 3.66 14.84
CA ILE A 365 -2.99 2.23 14.67
C ILE A 365 -4.29 2.04 13.91
N TYR A 366 -5.34 2.80 14.26
CA TYR A 366 -6.63 2.74 13.57
C TYR A 366 -6.46 3.06 12.08
N VAL A 367 -5.83 4.18 11.73
CA VAL A 367 -5.60 4.59 10.32
C VAL A 367 -4.82 3.52 9.55
N THR A 368 -3.77 2.96 10.13
CA THR A 368 -2.99 1.90 9.48
C THR A 368 -3.82 0.62 9.29
N ALA A 369 -4.62 0.25 10.29
CA ALA A 369 -5.45 -0.96 10.22
C ALA A 369 -6.62 -0.81 9.24
N THR A 370 -7.21 0.38 9.11
CA THR A 370 -8.34 0.61 8.21
C THR A 370 -7.93 0.82 6.75
N LYS A 371 -6.72 1.32 6.47
CA LYS A 371 -6.27 1.56 5.09
C LYS A 371 -6.17 0.27 4.27
N ASP A 372 -5.84 -0.85 4.90
CA ASP A 372 -5.74 -2.14 4.20
C ASP A 372 -7.08 -2.85 4.04
N ALA A 373 -8.13 -2.38 4.73
CA ALA A 373 -9.47 -2.98 4.71
C ALA A 373 -10.31 -2.59 3.48
N ASP A 374 -9.97 -1.50 2.78
CA ASP A 374 -10.70 -0.99 1.60
C ASP A 374 -9.93 -1.18 0.26
N ILE A 375 -8.95 -2.09 0.23
CA ILE A 375 -8.22 -2.44 -0.99
C ILE A 375 -8.77 -3.77 -1.51
N GLY A 376 -9.00 -3.85 -2.83
CA GLY A 376 -9.56 -5.03 -3.50
C GLY A 376 -11.09 -5.07 -3.47
N VAL A 377 -11.66 -5.95 -4.30
CA VAL A 377 -13.10 -6.18 -4.37
C VAL A 377 -13.55 -6.90 -3.09
N LYS A 378 -14.63 -6.42 -2.47
CA LYS A 378 -15.15 -6.98 -1.22
C LYS A 378 -16.02 -8.20 -1.51
N SER A 379 -15.62 -9.36 -1.00
CA SER A 379 -16.49 -10.54 -1.01
C SER A 379 -17.47 -10.51 0.17
N GLY A 380 -18.76 -10.60 -0.14
CA GLY A 380 -19.86 -10.71 0.82
C GLY A 380 -20.04 -12.12 1.37
N SER A 381 -19.35 -13.13 0.84
CA SER A 381 -19.40 -14.52 1.34
C SER A 381 -18.03 -15.01 1.83
N GLN A 382 -18.05 -15.99 2.73
CA GLN A 382 -16.86 -16.73 3.13
C GLN A 382 -17.26 -18.18 3.43
N ALA A 383 -16.45 -19.13 2.95
CA ALA A 383 -16.63 -20.55 3.18
C ALA A 383 -15.40 -21.17 3.87
N GLU A 384 -15.65 -22.21 4.66
CA GLU A 384 -14.64 -23.13 5.19
C GLU A 384 -15.13 -24.56 4.92
N TYR A 385 -14.22 -25.44 4.50
CA TYR A 385 -14.55 -26.78 4.00
C TYR A 385 -13.94 -27.88 4.85
N THR A 386 -14.76 -28.86 5.22
CA THR A 386 -14.32 -30.17 5.70
C THR A 386 -14.88 -31.21 4.73
N LEU A 387 -14.01 -31.88 3.99
CA LEU A 387 -14.38 -32.80 2.91
C LEU A 387 -13.91 -34.22 3.26
N ASN A 388 -14.72 -35.22 2.95
CA ASN A 388 -14.34 -36.62 2.95
C ASN A 388 -14.49 -37.18 1.54
N LEU A 389 -13.49 -37.90 1.05
CA LEU A 389 -13.47 -38.50 -0.29
C LEU A 389 -13.06 -39.96 -0.23
N GLU A 390 -13.89 -40.85 -0.75
CA GLU A 390 -13.56 -42.26 -0.91
C GLU A 390 -13.70 -42.68 -2.38
N MET A 391 -12.76 -43.49 -2.88
CA MET A 391 -12.84 -44.12 -4.20
C MET A 391 -12.90 -45.64 -4.05
N ASP A 392 -13.87 -46.28 -4.68
CA ASP A 392 -13.98 -47.74 -4.70
C ASP A 392 -13.06 -48.39 -5.77
N ALA A 393 -13.03 -49.72 -5.81
CA ALA A 393 -12.20 -50.45 -6.78
C ALA A 393 -12.65 -50.31 -8.25
N ASN A 394 -13.86 -49.81 -8.50
CA ASN A 394 -14.42 -49.57 -9.83
C ASN A 394 -14.17 -48.12 -10.31
N GLY A 395 -13.61 -47.26 -9.46
CA GLY A 395 -13.40 -45.84 -9.75
C GLY A 395 -14.65 -44.98 -9.52
N ILE A 396 -15.57 -45.44 -8.68
CA ILE A 396 -16.74 -44.67 -8.23
C ILE A 396 -16.35 -43.92 -6.95
N PHE A 397 -16.60 -42.61 -6.93
CA PHE A 397 -16.30 -41.75 -5.80
C PHE A 397 -17.54 -41.55 -4.92
N SER A 398 -17.34 -41.61 -3.60
CA SER A 398 -18.31 -41.20 -2.59
C SER A 398 -17.71 -40.06 -1.77
N ALA A 399 -18.45 -38.96 -1.64
CA ALA A 399 -17.95 -37.75 -0.99
C ALA A 399 -18.98 -37.16 -0.02
N GLU A 400 -18.45 -36.50 1.01
CA GLU A 400 -19.22 -35.71 1.97
C GLU A 400 -18.56 -34.35 2.15
N ALA A 401 -19.33 -33.28 1.96
CA ALA A 401 -18.87 -31.90 2.10
C ALA A 401 -19.59 -31.23 3.28
N ASP A 402 -18.84 -30.97 4.35
CA ASP A 402 -19.24 -30.11 5.46
C ASP A 402 -18.74 -28.68 5.20
N ILE A 403 -19.65 -27.78 4.83
CA ILE A 403 -19.36 -26.42 4.41
C ILE A 403 -19.88 -25.43 5.46
N GLN A 404 -19.00 -24.65 6.06
CA GLN A 404 -19.38 -23.57 6.95
C GLN A 404 -19.38 -22.25 6.18
N LEU A 405 -20.56 -21.72 5.91
CA LEU A 405 -20.75 -20.44 5.25
C LEU A 405 -20.94 -19.32 6.28
N LYS A 406 -20.37 -18.16 5.98
CA LYS A 406 -20.54 -16.92 6.74
C LYS A 406 -20.99 -15.80 5.80
N ASN A 407 -22.06 -15.11 6.20
CA ASN A 407 -22.49 -13.89 5.55
C ASN A 407 -21.64 -12.71 6.04
N LYS A 408 -21.01 -12.00 5.09
CA LYS A 408 -20.23 -10.78 5.30
C LYS A 408 -20.84 -9.57 4.58
N SER A 409 -21.94 -9.73 3.87
CA SER A 409 -22.68 -8.60 3.31
C SER A 409 -23.60 -7.99 4.36
N ASP A 410 -24.04 -6.77 4.09
CA ASP A 410 -25.05 -6.07 4.88
C ASP A 410 -26.49 -6.54 4.52
N GLU A 411 -26.61 -7.52 3.62
CA GLU A 411 -27.88 -8.04 3.07
C GLU A 411 -28.19 -9.42 3.62
N GLU A 412 -29.48 -9.73 3.80
CA GLU A 412 -29.94 -11.04 4.25
C GLU A 412 -30.08 -12.00 3.06
N TRP A 413 -29.50 -13.21 3.15
CA TRP A 413 -29.62 -14.20 2.08
C TRP A 413 -30.83 -15.10 2.26
N GLU A 414 -31.62 -15.27 1.20
CA GLU A 414 -32.76 -16.18 1.17
C GLU A 414 -32.40 -17.57 0.61
N GLU A 415 -31.22 -17.72 0.01
CA GLU A 415 -30.73 -18.94 -0.60
C GLU A 415 -29.19 -19.00 -0.55
N LEU A 416 -28.64 -20.21 -0.63
CA LEU A 416 -27.22 -20.49 -0.76
C LEU A 416 -26.98 -21.11 -2.13
N VAL A 417 -26.00 -20.60 -2.87
CA VAL A 417 -25.71 -21.02 -4.25
C VAL A 417 -24.31 -21.61 -4.35
N PHE A 418 -24.22 -22.78 -4.97
CA PHE A 418 -22.98 -23.51 -5.17
C PHE A 418 -22.79 -23.90 -6.64
N TYR A 419 -21.54 -23.93 -7.08
CA TYR A 419 -21.11 -24.70 -8.25
C TYR A 419 -21.08 -26.19 -7.90
N PHE A 420 -21.67 -27.04 -8.73
CA PHE A 420 -21.64 -28.49 -8.62
C PHE A 420 -21.29 -29.12 -9.98
N ILE A 421 -20.01 -28.97 -10.35
CA ILE A 421 -19.49 -29.30 -11.68
C ILE A 421 -19.67 -30.77 -12.09
N PRO A 422 -19.61 -31.80 -11.19
CA PRO A 422 -19.81 -33.18 -11.61
C PRO A 422 -21.14 -33.46 -12.34
N ASN A 423 -22.14 -32.58 -12.23
CA ASN A 423 -23.45 -32.72 -12.88
C ASN A 423 -23.46 -32.28 -14.36
N VAL A 424 -22.52 -31.47 -14.83
CA VAL A 424 -22.51 -30.98 -16.23
C VAL A 424 -22.09 -32.02 -17.26
N PHE A 425 -21.37 -33.05 -16.82
CA PHE A 425 -20.85 -34.10 -17.69
C PHE A 425 -21.80 -35.31 -17.79
N LYS A 426 -23.06 -35.16 -17.41
CA LYS A 426 -24.08 -36.21 -17.56
C LYS A 426 -24.30 -36.59 -19.03
N GLU A 427 -24.94 -37.74 -19.25
CA GLU A 427 -25.29 -38.21 -20.59
C GLU A 427 -26.06 -37.13 -21.37
N GLY A 428 -25.58 -36.81 -22.59
CA GLY A 428 -26.14 -35.75 -23.44
C GLY A 428 -25.46 -34.38 -23.34
N HIS A 429 -24.35 -34.25 -22.59
CA HIS A 429 -23.56 -33.02 -22.57
C HIS A 429 -23.07 -32.62 -23.98
N GLN A 430 -22.81 -31.32 -24.18
CA GLN A 430 -22.46 -30.75 -25.50
C GLN A 430 -20.95 -30.51 -25.69
N PHE A 431 -20.11 -30.85 -24.70
CA PHE A 431 -18.65 -30.67 -24.77
C PHE A 431 -17.99 -31.66 -25.74
N GLU A 432 -17.52 -31.19 -26.90
CA GLU A 432 -16.96 -32.03 -27.97
C GLU A 432 -15.66 -32.76 -27.59
N SER A 433 -14.85 -32.18 -26.68
CA SER A 433 -13.57 -32.77 -26.27
C SER A 433 -13.74 -33.97 -25.33
N VAL A 434 -14.90 -34.06 -24.67
CA VAL A 434 -15.21 -35.02 -23.61
C VAL A 434 -15.82 -36.27 -24.24
N LYS A 435 -15.20 -37.44 -24.00
CA LYS A 435 -15.58 -38.70 -24.66
C LYS A 435 -16.39 -39.65 -23.78
N GLY A 436 -16.45 -39.40 -22.48
CA GLY A 436 -17.22 -40.18 -21.51
C GLY A 436 -18.19 -39.31 -20.72
N THR A 437 -18.93 -39.93 -19.81
CA THR A 437 -19.93 -39.24 -18.98
C THR A 437 -19.58 -39.33 -17.50
N SER A 438 -20.09 -38.39 -16.73
CA SER A 438 -20.15 -38.42 -15.27
C SER A 438 -21.54 -38.87 -14.85
N GLU A 439 -21.61 -39.93 -14.05
CA GLU A 439 -22.78 -40.20 -13.21
C GLU A 439 -22.60 -39.37 -11.94
N SER A 440 -23.61 -38.59 -11.53
CA SER A 440 -23.57 -37.85 -10.27
C SER A 440 -24.93 -37.78 -9.59
N GLU A 441 -24.93 -38.05 -8.28
CA GLU A 441 -26.13 -38.13 -7.46
C GLU A 441 -25.89 -37.50 -6.08
N ILE A 442 -26.79 -36.61 -5.66
CA ILE A 442 -26.82 -36.04 -4.31
C ILE A 442 -27.76 -36.89 -3.45
N ASN A 443 -27.19 -37.58 -2.47
CA ASN A 443 -27.90 -38.51 -1.59
C ASN A 443 -28.60 -37.78 -0.43
N GLU A 444 -27.95 -36.77 0.14
CA GLU A 444 -28.44 -36.05 1.31
C GLU A 444 -27.93 -34.61 1.32
N VAL A 445 -28.82 -33.67 1.66
CA VAL A 445 -28.49 -32.27 1.95
C VAL A 445 -29.09 -31.89 3.29
N THR A 446 -28.28 -31.35 4.19
CA THR A 446 -28.75 -30.78 5.46
C THR A 446 -28.24 -29.37 5.66
N LEU A 447 -29.09 -28.51 6.22
CA LEU A 447 -28.78 -27.15 6.64
C LEU A 447 -28.91 -27.07 8.16
N ASN A 448 -27.82 -26.74 8.84
CA ASN A 448 -27.72 -26.68 10.31
C ASN A 448 -28.18 -27.99 10.99
N GLY A 449 -27.91 -29.14 10.35
CA GLY A 449 -28.27 -30.47 10.84
C GLY A 449 -29.72 -30.89 10.59
N GLN A 450 -30.53 -30.09 9.89
CA GLN A 450 -31.88 -30.44 9.46
C GLN A 450 -31.90 -30.73 7.96
N LYS A 451 -32.68 -31.73 7.53
CA LYS A 451 -32.86 -32.02 6.11
C LYS A 451 -33.35 -30.76 5.36
N ALA A 452 -32.69 -30.44 4.25
CA ALA A 452 -33.00 -29.27 3.44
C ALA A 452 -33.50 -29.69 2.04
N GLU A 453 -34.42 -28.91 1.49
CA GLU A 453 -34.77 -28.95 0.07
C GLU A 453 -33.63 -28.35 -0.75
N TYR A 454 -33.45 -28.80 -1.99
CA TYR A 454 -32.46 -28.25 -2.92
C TYR A 454 -32.95 -28.35 -4.36
N THR A 455 -32.41 -27.50 -5.23
CA THR A 455 -32.53 -27.64 -6.68
C THR A 455 -31.13 -27.78 -7.27
N LEU A 456 -30.97 -28.67 -8.26
CA LEU A 456 -29.74 -28.84 -9.02
C LEU A 456 -30.10 -28.75 -10.50
N GLU A 457 -29.75 -27.62 -11.12
CA GLU A 457 -29.94 -27.35 -12.53
C GLU A 457 -28.56 -27.14 -13.17
N ASP A 458 -28.21 -27.98 -14.14
CA ASP A 458 -26.87 -28.01 -14.76
C ASP A 458 -25.73 -28.06 -13.72
N ASP A 459 -24.97 -26.99 -13.51
CA ASP A 459 -23.92 -26.91 -12.50
C ASP A 459 -24.31 -26.10 -11.25
N THR A 460 -25.57 -25.69 -11.13
CA THR A 460 -26.01 -24.77 -10.09
C THR A 460 -26.83 -25.50 -9.05
N LEU A 461 -26.26 -25.66 -7.85
CA LEU A 461 -26.92 -26.20 -6.68
C LEU A 461 -27.41 -25.05 -5.79
N THR A 462 -28.72 -24.96 -5.61
CA THR A 462 -29.36 -23.93 -4.78
C THR A 462 -30.07 -24.55 -3.58
N ILE A 463 -29.84 -23.98 -2.39
CA ILE A 463 -30.43 -24.41 -1.12
C ILE A 463 -31.17 -23.23 -0.50
N PRO A 464 -32.52 -23.25 -0.44
CA PRO A 464 -33.30 -22.19 0.19
C PRO A 464 -33.06 -22.08 1.72
N VAL A 465 -33.06 -20.86 2.24
CA VAL A 465 -32.88 -20.54 3.67
C VAL A 465 -34.18 -19.95 4.22
N SER A 466 -35.04 -20.79 4.81
CA SER A 466 -36.42 -20.41 5.19
C SER A 466 -36.55 -19.29 6.24
N LYS A 467 -35.48 -18.97 6.99
CA LYS A 467 -35.46 -17.88 7.99
C LYS A 467 -34.50 -16.75 7.62
N GLY A 468 -34.00 -16.75 6.39
CA GLY A 468 -32.92 -15.87 5.94
C GLY A 468 -31.60 -16.07 6.70
N MET A 469 -30.52 -15.55 6.14
CA MET A 469 -29.19 -15.55 6.74
C MET A 469 -28.67 -14.11 6.83
N ALA A 470 -28.82 -13.50 8.01
CA ALA A 470 -28.45 -12.09 8.27
C ALA A 470 -26.93 -11.84 8.31
N ASP A 471 -26.52 -10.56 8.33
CA ASP A 471 -25.11 -10.14 8.47
C ASP A 471 -24.43 -10.88 9.65
N ARG A 472 -23.21 -11.37 9.38
CA ARG A 472 -22.35 -12.14 10.28
C ARG A 472 -22.89 -13.48 10.73
N ALA A 473 -24.09 -13.88 10.29
CA ALA A 473 -24.62 -15.20 10.57
C ALA A 473 -23.71 -16.27 9.94
N LYS A 474 -23.72 -17.45 10.57
CA LYS A 474 -23.02 -18.64 10.08
C LYS A 474 -24.02 -19.78 9.91
N HIS A 475 -23.95 -20.49 8.80
CA HIS A 475 -24.73 -21.68 8.54
C HIS A 475 -23.79 -22.83 8.16
N LYS A 476 -24.12 -24.04 8.61
CA LYS A 476 -23.41 -25.26 8.22
C LYS A 476 -24.26 -26.03 7.22
N VAL A 477 -23.74 -26.26 6.03
CA VAL A 477 -24.35 -27.09 4.99
C VAL A 477 -23.56 -28.40 4.94
N ASN A 478 -24.26 -29.53 4.96
CA ASN A 478 -23.66 -30.85 4.75
C ASN A 478 -24.29 -31.48 3.51
N ILE A 479 -23.47 -31.94 2.57
CA ILE A 479 -23.90 -32.53 1.30
C ILE A 479 -23.17 -33.87 1.14
N LYS A 480 -23.93 -34.96 0.98
CA LYS A 480 -23.40 -36.29 0.62
C LYS A 480 -23.76 -36.62 -0.81
N TYR A 481 -22.78 -37.02 -1.60
CA TYR A 481 -22.93 -37.21 -3.02
C TYR A 481 -21.96 -38.27 -3.54
N GLY A 482 -22.33 -38.91 -4.65
CA GLY A 482 -21.46 -39.82 -5.38
C GLY A 482 -21.24 -39.33 -6.80
N PHE A 483 -20.09 -39.66 -7.38
CA PHE A 483 -19.83 -39.36 -8.78
C PHE A 483 -18.85 -40.32 -9.45
N THR A 484 -18.89 -40.37 -10.79
CA THR A 484 -17.82 -40.91 -11.64
C THR A 484 -17.14 -39.79 -12.42
N VAL A 485 -15.97 -40.08 -13.00
CA VAL A 485 -15.19 -39.08 -13.73
C VAL A 485 -15.23 -39.43 -15.22
N PRO A 486 -15.57 -38.48 -16.12
CA PRO A 486 -15.67 -38.74 -17.54
C PRO A 486 -14.29 -38.97 -18.18
N GLU A 487 -14.23 -39.87 -19.17
CA GLU A 487 -13.03 -40.08 -19.98
C GLU A 487 -12.75 -38.84 -20.85
N LYS A 488 -11.53 -38.31 -20.77
CA LYS A 488 -11.11 -37.07 -21.44
C LYS A 488 -11.98 -35.85 -21.08
N GLY A 489 -12.43 -35.76 -19.83
CA GLY A 489 -13.24 -34.68 -19.27
C GLY A 489 -12.59 -33.30 -19.15
N SER A 490 -11.57 -33.01 -19.95
CA SER A 490 -10.81 -31.76 -19.91
C SER A 490 -10.08 -31.57 -18.56
N ARG A 491 -10.72 -30.93 -17.56
CA ARG A 491 -10.19 -30.62 -16.22
C ARG A 491 -10.63 -31.61 -15.15
N PHE A 492 -11.87 -32.07 -15.25
CA PHE A 492 -12.44 -33.12 -14.40
C PHE A 492 -12.45 -34.43 -15.20
N SER A 493 -11.31 -35.11 -15.22
CA SER A 493 -10.99 -36.07 -16.27
C SER A 493 -10.39 -37.36 -15.74
N LYS A 494 -10.83 -38.47 -16.33
CA LYS A 494 -10.20 -39.78 -16.17
C LYS A 494 -9.24 -40.01 -17.32
N VAL A 495 -8.00 -40.32 -16.97
CA VAL A 495 -6.92 -40.74 -17.88
C VAL A 495 -6.38 -42.05 -17.35
N SER A 496 -7.02 -43.14 -17.73
CA SER A 496 -6.81 -44.45 -17.12
C SER A 496 -5.32 -44.79 -16.90
N PRO A 497 -4.92 -45.24 -15.70
CA PRO A 497 -5.75 -45.50 -14.51
C PRO A 497 -5.97 -44.27 -13.59
N ASN A 498 -5.48 -43.09 -13.96
CA ASN A 498 -5.47 -41.86 -13.16
C ASN A 498 -6.79 -41.08 -13.22
N HIS A 499 -7.10 -40.34 -12.16
CA HIS A 499 -8.26 -39.46 -12.09
C HIS A 499 -7.84 -38.06 -11.62
N TYR A 500 -8.25 -37.04 -12.35
CA TYR A 500 -7.98 -35.63 -12.08
C TYR A 500 -9.27 -34.94 -11.67
N LEU A 501 -9.33 -34.52 -10.42
CA LEU A 501 -10.52 -34.03 -9.75
C LEU A 501 -10.43 -32.52 -9.60
N ALA A 502 -10.68 -31.79 -10.69
CA ALA A 502 -10.93 -30.35 -10.64
C ALA A 502 -12.39 -30.06 -10.28
N GLN A 503 -12.64 -29.05 -9.44
CA GLN A 503 -14.00 -28.61 -9.06
C GLN A 503 -14.96 -29.76 -8.63
N TRP A 504 -14.43 -30.80 -7.98
CA TRP A 504 -15.15 -32.04 -7.67
C TRP A 504 -16.15 -31.93 -6.51
N TYR A 505 -16.10 -30.83 -5.76
CA TYR A 505 -16.92 -30.58 -4.57
C TYR A 505 -17.90 -29.42 -4.78
N PRO A 506 -18.99 -29.31 -3.99
CA PRO A 506 -19.88 -28.15 -4.04
C PRO A 506 -19.12 -26.87 -3.62
N MET A 507 -18.80 -26.01 -4.58
CA MET A 507 -18.02 -24.78 -4.33
C MET A 507 -18.98 -23.61 -4.11
N ALA A 508 -18.82 -22.86 -3.04
CA ALA A 508 -19.69 -21.73 -2.75
C ALA A 508 -19.42 -20.61 -3.74
N ALA A 509 -20.46 -20.12 -4.41
CA ALA A 509 -20.34 -18.95 -5.25
C ALA A 509 -20.01 -17.70 -4.39
N VAL A 510 -19.38 -16.71 -5.00
CA VAL A 510 -19.10 -15.45 -4.29
C VAL A 510 -20.34 -14.57 -4.29
N TYR A 511 -20.74 -14.05 -3.12
CA TYR A 511 -21.82 -13.07 -3.03
C TYR A 511 -21.24 -11.66 -3.09
N GLN A 512 -21.56 -10.90 -4.13
CA GLN A 512 -21.06 -9.55 -4.37
C GLN A 512 -22.18 -8.70 -5.00
N ASN A 513 -22.28 -7.44 -4.58
CA ASN A 513 -23.18 -6.45 -5.19
C ASN A 513 -24.66 -6.86 -5.20
N GLY A 514 -25.10 -7.41 -4.07
CA GLY A 514 -26.49 -7.82 -3.87
C GLY A 514 -26.89 -9.10 -4.60
N LYS A 515 -25.95 -9.83 -5.24
CA LYS A 515 -26.24 -11.08 -5.96
C LYS A 515 -25.17 -12.15 -5.76
N TRP A 516 -25.56 -13.41 -5.97
CA TRP A 516 -24.62 -14.51 -6.14
C TRP A 516 -23.96 -14.41 -7.52
N ASN A 517 -22.64 -14.37 -7.56
CA ASN A 517 -21.85 -14.40 -8.78
C ASN A 517 -21.62 -15.86 -9.18
N LYS A 518 -22.60 -16.40 -9.92
CA LYS A 518 -22.64 -17.78 -10.39
C LYS A 518 -22.89 -17.79 -11.89
N GLU A 519 -21.84 -18.09 -12.64
CA GLU A 519 -21.90 -18.22 -14.10
C GLU A 519 -21.87 -19.70 -14.53
N PRO A 520 -22.39 -20.05 -15.72
CA PRO A 520 -22.37 -21.43 -16.21
C PRO A 520 -20.96 -21.97 -16.43
N TYR A 521 -20.75 -23.25 -16.15
CA TYR A 521 -19.53 -23.96 -16.54
C TYR A 521 -19.31 -23.93 -18.06
N LYS A 522 -18.09 -23.58 -18.48
CA LYS A 522 -17.65 -23.72 -19.87
C LYS A 522 -16.32 -24.45 -19.93
N GLU A 523 -16.07 -25.07 -21.06
CA GLU A 523 -14.79 -25.72 -21.31
C GLU A 523 -13.74 -24.71 -21.83
N GLY A 524 -12.49 -24.86 -21.41
CA GLY A 524 -11.34 -24.16 -21.99
C GLY A 524 -10.78 -23.02 -21.15
N LEU A 525 -11.60 -22.32 -20.37
CA LEU A 525 -11.19 -21.23 -19.46
C LEU A 525 -11.94 -21.33 -18.12
N GLU A 526 -11.44 -20.64 -17.10
CA GLU A 526 -11.96 -20.62 -15.74
C GLU A 526 -13.28 -19.84 -15.70
N THR A 527 -14.39 -20.51 -15.34
CA THR A 527 -15.71 -19.84 -15.23
C THR A 527 -16.28 -19.83 -13.81
N PHE A 528 -15.56 -20.38 -12.85
CA PHE A 528 -16.01 -20.48 -11.46
C PHE A 528 -15.40 -19.36 -10.61
N HIS A 529 -16.26 -18.60 -9.93
CA HIS A 529 -15.83 -17.53 -9.04
C HIS A 529 -15.96 -17.98 -7.58
N THR A 530 -14.82 -18.35 -7.00
CA THR A 530 -14.69 -18.73 -5.58
C THR A 530 -13.77 -17.78 -4.82
N GLY A 531 -14.09 -17.55 -3.55
CA GLY A 531 -13.25 -16.81 -2.62
C GLY A 531 -12.23 -17.69 -1.88
N PHE A 532 -11.23 -17.07 -1.26
CA PHE A 532 -10.26 -17.78 -0.43
C PHE A 532 -10.92 -18.54 0.73
N SER A 533 -10.61 -19.83 0.84
CA SER A 533 -11.19 -20.74 1.81
C SER A 533 -10.13 -21.62 2.46
N ASP A 534 -10.44 -22.12 3.66
CA ASP A 534 -9.64 -23.12 4.36
C ASP A 534 -10.25 -24.51 4.14
N PHE A 535 -9.41 -25.51 3.92
CA PHE A 535 -9.81 -26.88 3.59
C PHE A 535 -9.19 -27.90 4.54
N LYS A 536 -10.01 -28.86 4.96
CA LYS A 536 -9.59 -30.10 5.63
C LYS A 536 -10.16 -31.27 4.86
N ILE A 537 -9.32 -32.14 4.34
CA ILE A 537 -9.75 -33.27 3.51
C ILE A 537 -9.30 -34.56 4.18
N SER A 538 -10.22 -35.50 4.36
CA SER A 538 -9.89 -36.90 4.63
C SER A 538 -10.12 -37.71 3.36
N TYR A 539 -9.23 -38.64 3.05
CA TYR A 539 -9.31 -39.43 1.82
C TYR A 539 -9.07 -40.91 2.07
N LYS A 540 -9.68 -41.75 1.23
CA LYS A 540 -9.46 -43.20 1.18
C LYS A 540 -9.54 -43.71 -0.26
N LEU A 541 -8.49 -44.38 -0.70
CA LEU A 541 -8.29 -44.84 -2.07
C LEU A 541 -7.97 -46.34 -2.09
N PRO A 542 -8.14 -47.02 -3.24
CA PRO A 542 -7.66 -48.38 -3.41
C PRO A 542 -6.12 -48.46 -3.32
N ASN A 543 -5.59 -49.63 -2.96
CA ASN A 543 -4.15 -49.84 -2.85
C ASN A 543 -3.43 -49.56 -4.19
N GLY A 544 -2.25 -48.94 -4.10
CA GLY A 544 -1.41 -48.58 -5.25
C GLY A 544 -1.74 -47.23 -5.89
N TYR A 545 -2.75 -46.51 -5.39
CA TYR A 545 -2.98 -45.12 -5.75
C TYR A 545 -2.26 -44.16 -4.79
N SER A 546 -1.72 -43.09 -5.35
CA SER A 546 -1.16 -41.93 -4.66
C SER A 546 -2.15 -40.78 -4.66
N PHE A 547 -2.12 -40.00 -3.59
CA PHE A 547 -2.89 -38.77 -3.43
C PHE A 547 -1.95 -37.58 -3.56
N VAL A 548 -2.17 -36.76 -4.60
CA VAL A 548 -1.41 -35.52 -4.85
C VAL A 548 -2.41 -34.37 -4.96
N SER A 549 -2.17 -33.24 -4.31
CA SER A 549 -3.21 -32.23 -4.14
C SER A 549 -2.69 -30.81 -3.89
N THR A 550 -3.62 -29.85 -3.79
CA THR A 550 -3.39 -28.47 -3.33
C THR A 550 -2.88 -28.35 -1.88
N ALA A 551 -2.80 -29.44 -1.12
CA ALA A 551 -2.41 -29.36 0.30
C ALA A 551 -0.97 -28.88 0.51
N GLU A 552 -0.75 -28.20 1.65
CA GLU A 552 0.58 -27.73 2.07
C GLU A 552 1.62 -28.84 2.22
N LYS A 553 1.14 -30.05 2.49
CA LYS A 553 1.96 -31.25 2.60
C LYS A 553 1.13 -32.48 2.28
N ASP A 554 1.46 -33.09 1.16
CA ASP A 554 0.86 -34.35 0.75
C ASP A 554 1.41 -35.55 1.53
N PRO A 555 0.66 -36.65 1.57
CA PRO A 555 1.14 -37.94 2.05
C PRO A 555 2.30 -38.49 1.21
N GLU A 556 3.03 -39.47 1.75
CA GLU A 556 3.98 -40.27 0.97
C GLU A 556 3.26 -41.04 -0.15
N ALA A 557 3.97 -41.32 -1.25
CA ALA A 557 3.43 -42.06 -2.39
C ALA A 557 2.84 -43.41 -1.97
N GLU A 558 1.78 -43.84 -2.66
CA GLU A 558 1.01 -45.08 -2.40
C GLU A 558 0.31 -45.16 -1.03
N LYS A 559 0.40 -44.12 -0.19
CA LYS A 559 -0.38 -44.03 1.04
C LYS A 559 -1.84 -43.69 0.71
N ASN A 560 -2.65 -44.72 0.69
CA ASN A 560 -4.02 -44.69 0.18
C ASN A 560 -5.08 -44.20 1.17
N GLU A 561 -4.75 -43.88 2.42
CA GLU A 561 -5.68 -43.22 3.35
C GLU A 561 -4.97 -42.18 4.22
N GLY A 562 -5.68 -41.09 4.55
CA GLY A 562 -5.11 -40.02 5.35
C GLY A 562 -5.97 -38.77 5.43
N ALA A 563 -5.35 -37.70 5.94
CA ALA A 563 -5.97 -36.39 5.97
C ALA A 563 -4.93 -35.30 5.68
N VAL A 564 -5.36 -34.26 4.95
CA VAL A 564 -4.56 -33.12 4.52
C VAL A 564 -5.30 -31.81 4.78
N LYS A 565 -4.58 -30.69 4.69
CA LYS A 565 -5.15 -29.35 4.83
C LYS A 565 -4.52 -28.34 3.87
N ALA A 566 -5.29 -27.35 3.48
CA ALA A 566 -4.83 -26.13 2.81
C ALA A 566 -5.50 -24.93 3.48
N GLU A 567 -4.79 -23.81 3.58
CA GLU A 567 -5.30 -22.59 4.20
C GLU A 567 -5.25 -21.46 3.17
N ARG A 568 -6.32 -20.68 3.08
CA ARG A 568 -6.43 -19.51 2.20
C ARG A 568 -6.12 -19.79 0.73
N VAL A 569 -6.75 -20.83 0.17
CA VAL A 569 -6.67 -21.17 -1.27
C VAL A 569 -8.03 -20.95 -1.95
N ARG A 570 -8.04 -20.75 -3.27
CA ARG A 570 -9.26 -20.44 -4.04
C ARG A 570 -10.09 -21.67 -4.36
N ASP A 571 -9.43 -22.76 -4.68
CA ASP A 571 -10.03 -24.07 -4.91
C ASP A 571 -9.09 -25.18 -4.44
N PHE A 572 -9.55 -26.42 -4.52
CA PHE A 572 -8.79 -27.58 -4.06
C PHE A 572 -8.82 -28.69 -5.11
N PHE A 573 -7.67 -28.93 -5.75
CA PHE A 573 -7.49 -29.95 -6.77
C PHE A 573 -6.92 -31.24 -6.18
N ILE A 574 -7.32 -32.39 -6.73
CA ILE A 574 -6.78 -33.72 -6.38
C ILE A 574 -6.44 -34.50 -7.65
N ALA A 575 -5.21 -34.99 -7.73
CA ALA A 575 -4.78 -36.01 -8.66
C ALA A 575 -4.66 -37.36 -7.94
N VAL A 576 -5.54 -38.30 -8.29
CA VAL A 576 -5.50 -39.69 -7.85
C VAL A 576 -4.73 -40.49 -8.90
N MET A 577 -3.47 -40.77 -8.61
CA MET A 577 -2.52 -41.27 -9.61
C MET A 577 -1.98 -42.65 -9.26
N LYS A 578 -1.68 -43.43 -10.29
CA LYS A 578 -1.06 -44.75 -10.19
C LYS A 578 -0.08 -44.92 -11.34
N ASP A 579 0.99 -45.68 -11.08
CA ASP A 579 2.03 -45.98 -12.08
C ASP A 579 2.69 -44.73 -12.70
N MET A 580 2.94 -43.70 -11.88
CA MET A 580 3.63 -42.46 -12.25
C MET A 580 5.03 -42.41 -11.64
N ASP A 581 6.02 -41.97 -12.42
CA ASP A 581 7.35 -41.67 -11.88
C ASP A 581 7.34 -40.31 -11.19
N MET A 582 8.13 -40.17 -10.12
CA MET A 582 8.25 -38.94 -9.35
C MET A 582 9.71 -38.47 -9.28
N TYR A 583 9.90 -37.19 -9.57
CA TYR A 583 11.17 -36.47 -9.45
C TYR A 583 10.98 -35.31 -8.46
N GLU A 584 11.97 -35.05 -7.60
CA GLU A 584 11.89 -33.98 -6.59
C GLU A 584 13.13 -33.09 -6.65
N THR A 585 12.93 -31.78 -6.44
CA THR A 585 13.97 -30.78 -6.18
C THR A 585 13.47 -29.77 -5.15
N GLU A 586 14.31 -28.81 -4.78
CA GLU A 586 14.00 -27.74 -3.84
C GLU A 586 14.33 -26.38 -4.46
N ALA A 587 13.47 -25.38 -4.24
CA ALA A 587 13.74 -23.97 -4.57
C ALA A 587 14.61 -23.29 -3.48
N GLU A 588 15.10 -22.08 -3.71
CA GLU A 588 16.08 -21.42 -2.83
C GLU A 588 15.61 -21.20 -1.38
N ASP A 589 14.31 -21.01 -1.15
CA ASP A 589 13.71 -20.79 0.18
C ASP A 589 13.22 -22.09 0.87
N GLY A 590 13.52 -23.25 0.29
CA GLY A 590 13.16 -24.55 0.86
C GLY A 590 11.79 -25.10 0.46
N VAL A 591 11.15 -24.49 -0.54
CA VAL A 591 9.91 -25.01 -1.14
C VAL A 591 10.22 -26.26 -1.95
N LYS A 592 9.52 -27.35 -1.67
CA LYS A 592 9.65 -28.60 -2.43
C LYS A 592 8.97 -28.47 -3.78
N ILE A 593 9.63 -28.95 -4.84
CA ILE A 593 9.03 -29.06 -6.17
C ILE A 593 9.05 -30.52 -6.58
N ARG A 594 7.87 -31.11 -6.82
CA ARG A 594 7.74 -32.51 -7.27
C ARG A 594 7.13 -32.55 -8.66
N LEU A 595 7.64 -33.45 -9.49
CA LEU A 595 7.15 -33.66 -10.85
C LEU A 595 6.74 -35.12 -11.01
N PHE A 596 5.50 -35.32 -11.43
CA PHE A 596 4.89 -36.62 -11.69
C PHE A 596 4.69 -36.80 -13.19
N THR A 597 5.11 -37.93 -13.75
CA THR A 597 5.12 -38.13 -15.21
C THR A 597 5.01 -39.60 -15.62
N ARG A 598 4.58 -39.84 -16.86
CA ARG A 598 4.59 -41.15 -17.52
C ARG A 598 5.78 -41.29 -18.47
N ASN A 599 6.33 -42.49 -18.61
CA ASN A 599 7.44 -42.78 -19.53
C ASN A 599 7.04 -42.97 -21.01
N ASN A 600 5.96 -42.33 -21.48
CA ASN A 600 5.38 -42.54 -22.80
C ASN A 600 5.39 -41.28 -23.70
N HIS A 601 6.20 -40.27 -23.34
CA HIS A 601 6.42 -39.07 -24.13
C HIS A 601 7.91 -38.76 -24.29
N ASP A 602 8.24 -37.78 -25.12
CA ASP A 602 9.61 -37.37 -25.50
C ASP A 602 10.20 -36.26 -24.62
N LYS A 603 9.44 -35.71 -23.67
CA LYS A 603 9.89 -34.65 -22.76
C LYS A 603 10.80 -35.21 -21.65
N ASP A 604 11.90 -34.51 -21.37
CA ASP A 604 12.86 -34.85 -20.32
C ASP A 604 12.37 -34.35 -18.96
N PRO A 605 12.02 -35.24 -18.01
CA PRO A 605 11.51 -34.85 -16.69
C PRO A 605 12.51 -34.01 -15.89
N ALA A 606 13.82 -34.28 -16.01
CA ALA A 606 14.84 -33.54 -15.27
C ALA A 606 14.97 -32.11 -15.79
N ALA A 607 14.86 -31.91 -17.11
CA ALA A 607 14.86 -30.59 -17.71
C ALA A 607 13.62 -29.77 -17.32
N SER A 608 12.43 -30.41 -17.32
CA SER A 608 11.19 -29.77 -16.89
C SER A 608 11.22 -29.39 -15.41
N LEU A 609 11.74 -30.26 -14.55
CA LEU A 609 11.89 -30.00 -13.13
C LEU A 609 12.87 -28.85 -12.86
N GLU A 610 14.00 -28.81 -13.57
CA GLU A 610 14.97 -27.71 -13.45
C GLU A 610 14.39 -26.37 -13.95
N LEU A 611 13.61 -26.38 -15.05
CA LEU A 611 12.92 -25.20 -15.53
C LEU A 611 11.94 -24.66 -14.48
N ALA A 612 11.14 -25.54 -13.87
CA ALA A 612 10.22 -25.15 -12.82
C ALA A 612 10.94 -24.58 -11.59
N ARG A 613 12.05 -25.19 -11.18
CA ARG A 613 12.90 -24.70 -10.09
C ARG A 613 13.40 -23.29 -10.36
N LYS A 614 13.90 -23.02 -11.57
CA LYS A 614 14.36 -21.69 -11.97
C LYS A 614 13.23 -20.67 -11.99
N ALA A 615 12.08 -21.03 -12.59
CA ALA A 615 10.92 -20.15 -12.67
C ALA A 615 10.40 -19.75 -11.28
N LEU A 616 10.19 -20.74 -10.40
CA LEU A 616 9.71 -20.48 -9.05
C LEU A 616 10.70 -19.62 -8.26
N SER A 617 12.00 -19.98 -8.28
CA SER A 617 13.04 -19.22 -7.56
C SER A 617 13.12 -17.77 -8.06
N PHE A 618 13.02 -17.55 -9.36
CA PHE A 618 13.00 -16.21 -9.96
C PHE A 618 11.82 -15.37 -9.45
N TYR A 619 10.61 -15.93 -9.41
CA TYR A 619 9.45 -15.21 -8.90
C TYR A 619 9.53 -14.96 -7.39
N GLN A 620 10.10 -15.89 -6.62
CA GLN A 620 10.33 -15.70 -5.18
C GLN A 620 11.24 -14.51 -4.89
N GLU A 621 12.35 -14.41 -5.63
CA GLU A 621 13.32 -13.32 -5.49
C GLU A 621 12.75 -11.97 -5.94
N ASN A 622 11.99 -11.94 -7.04
CA ASN A 622 11.66 -10.69 -7.75
C ASN A 622 10.21 -10.21 -7.58
N ILE A 623 9.27 -11.03 -7.11
CA ILE A 623 7.86 -10.66 -6.90
C ILE A 623 7.49 -10.74 -5.41
N GLY A 624 7.79 -11.87 -4.77
CA GLY A 624 7.51 -12.08 -3.35
C GLY A 624 7.55 -13.57 -2.97
N GLY A 625 7.55 -13.88 -1.68
CA GLY A 625 7.60 -15.27 -1.23
C GLY A 625 6.41 -16.12 -1.70
N TYR A 626 6.68 -17.34 -2.16
CA TYR A 626 5.67 -18.32 -2.55
C TYR A 626 4.79 -18.70 -1.35
N PRO A 627 3.44 -18.74 -1.49
CA PRO A 627 2.52 -18.92 -0.36
C PRO A 627 2.48 -20.34 0.24
N HIS A 628 2.92 -21.36 -0.50
CA HIS A 628 2.82 -22.77 -0.10
C HIS A 628 4.19 -23.38 0.22
N ASN A 629 4.20 -24.52 0.92
CA ASN A 629 5.44 -25.24 1.22
C ASN A 629 5.89 -26.19 0.10
N GLN A 630 5.04 -26.41 -0.89
CA GLN A 630 5.26 -27.35 -1.98
C GLN A 630 4.57 -26.87 -3.26
N LEU A 631 5.18 -27.18 -4.41
CA LEU A 631 4.60 -27.04 -5.74
C LEU A 631 4.70 -28.39 -6.48
N ASP A 632 3.58 -28.89 -6.99
CA ASP A 632 3.53 -30.10 -7.78
C ASP A 632 3.31 -29.83 -9.26
N ILE A 633 3.93 -30.64 -10.11
CA ILE A 633 3.82 -30.57 -11.57
C ILE A 633 3.38 -31.94 -12.05
N VAL A 634 2.24 -32.01 -12.74
CA VAL A 634 1.72 -33.26 -13.31
C VAL A 634 1.83 -33.22 -14.83
N LEU A 635 2.66 -34.10 -15.38
CA LEU A 635 2.83 -34.30 -16.82
C LEU A 635 2.00 -35.51 -17.29
N ASP A 636 0.77 -35.27 -17.76
CA ASP A 636 -0.10 -36.31 -18.31
C ASP A 636 -1.06 -35.74 -19.38
N GLU A 637 -1.93 -36.57 -19.95
CA GLU A 637 -3.00 -36.11 -20.86
C GLU A 637 -3.96 -35.16 -20.11
N GLY A 638 -4.25 -34.00 -20.68
CA GLY A 638 -5.15 -33.01 -20.07
C GLY A 638 -4.94 -31.60 -20.61
N GLN A 639 -5.61 -30.64 -19.97
CA GLN A 639 -5.37 -29.21 -20.16
C GLN A 639 -4.18 -28.71 -19.33
N PHE A 640 -3.66 -27.54 -19.71
CA PHE A 640 -2.71 -26.78 -18.91
C PHE A 640 -3.51 -26.01 -17.87
N MET A 641 -3.20 -26.19 -16.59
CA MET A 641 -3.98 -25.62 -15.48
C MET A 641 -3.10 -25.29 -14.27
N GLU A 642 -3.58 -24.33 -13.48
CA GLU A 642 -2.84 -23.54 -12.51
C GLU A 642 -3.37 -23.60 -11.06
N TYR A 643 -3.92 -24.73 -10.65
CA TYR A 643 -4.49 -24.87 -9.30
C TYR A 643 -3.48 -24.48 -8.20
N PRO A 644 -3.94 -23.96 -7.04
CA PRO A 644 -3.04 -23.60 -5.95
C PRO A 644 -2.21 -24.81 -5.53
N GLY A 645 -0.88 -24.66 -5.53
CA GLY A 645 0.07 -25.71 -5.17
C GLY A 645 0.32 -26.77 -6.24
N ILE A 646 -0.41 -26.78 -7.37
CA ILE A 646 -0.31 -27.83 -8.38
C ILE A 646 -0.61 -27.34 -9.79
N VAL A 647 0.31 -27.59 -10.71
CA VAL A 647 0.17 -27.28 -12.14
C VAL A 647 0.08 -28.55 -12.97
N THR A 648 -0.82 -28.59 -13.95
CA THR A 648 -0.92 -29.68 -14.92
C THR A 648 -0.41 -29.22 -16.27
N ILE A 649 0.39 -30.05 -16.94
CA ILE A 649 1.00 -29.71 -18.23
C ILE A 649 0.86 -30.91 -19.15
N ASN A 650 0.40 -30.69 -20.38
CA ASN A 650 0.33 -31.76 -21.38
C ASN A 650 1.71 -31.96 -22.04
N PRO A 651 2.39 -33.10 -21.83
CA PRO A 651 3.73 -33.33 -22.37
C PRO A 651 3.73 -33.79 -23.85
N TYR A 652 2.57 -34.16 -24.40
CA TYR A 652 2.46 -34.75 -25.74
C TYR A 652 2.43 -33.72 -26.87
N ILE A 653 2.51 -32.43 -26.56
CA ILE A 653 2.55 -31.40 -27.60
C ILE A 653 3.89 -31.45 -28.36
N GLY A 654 3.84 -31.19 -29.67
CA GLY A 654 5.02 -31.19 -30.53
C GLY A 654 5.89 -29.94 -30.37
N ASP A 655 5.30 -28.77 -30.07
CA ASP A 655 6.04 -27.52 -29.91
C ASP A 655 6.75 -27.47 -28.54
N LYS A 656 8.05 -27.75 -28.54
CA LYS A 656 8.87 -27.68 -27.31
C LYS A 656 8.86 -26.29 -26.68
N ARG A 657 8.86 -25.22 -27.48
CA ARG A 657 8.92 -23.86 -26.95
C ARG A 657 7.64 -23.51 -26.23
N PHE A 658 6.48 -23.85 -26.80
CA PHE A 658 5.21 -23.65 -26.12
C PHE A 658 5.11 -24.48 -24.84
N TYR A 659 5.63 -25.72 -24.84
CA TYR A 659 5.70 -26.58 -23.65
C TYR A 659 6.51 -25.92 -22.51
N ASP A 660 7.72 -25.44 -22.81
CA ASP A 660 8.57 -24.76 -21.83
C ASP A 660 7.91 -23.47 -21.31
N ILE A 661 7.28 -22.68 -22.21
CA ILE A 661 6.55 -21.46 -21.83
C ILE A 661 5.37 -21.79 -20.91
N SER A 662 4.63 -22.86 -21.20
CA SER A 662 3.46 -23.26 -20.40
C SER A 662 3.86 -23.60 -18.97
N ILE A 663 4.97 -24.33 -18.76
CA ILE A 663 5.49 -24.59 -17.39
C ILE A 663 5.72 -23.29 -16.63
N VAL A 664 6.36 -22.30 -17.27
CA VAL A 664 6.64 -21.01 -16.63
C VAL A 664 5.35 -20.21 -16.36
N HIS A 665 4.38 -20.30 -17.27
CA HIS A 665 3.08 -19.63 -17.18
C HIS A 665 2.22 -20.18 -16.05
N GLU A 666 2.05 -21.50 -15.95
CA GLU A 666 1.28 -22.11 -14.86
C GLU A 666 1.91 -21.86 -13.48
N ILE A 667 3.25 -21.74 -13.42
CA ILE A 667 3.94 -21.37 -12.17
C ILE A 667 3.73 -19.89 -11.84
N ALA A 668 3.67 -19.00 -12.84
CA ALA A 668 3.36 -17.59 -12.61
C ALA A 668 1.94 -17.40 -12.05
N HIS A 669 0.99 -18.25 -12.45
CA HIS A 669 -0.37 -18.21 -11.94
C HIS A 669 -0.47 -18.47 -10.42
N GLN A 670 0.53 -19.10 -9.83
CA GLN A 670 0.57 -19.25 -8.37
C GLN A 670 0.62 -17.89 -7.64
N TYR A 671 1.02 -16.82 -8.32
CA TYR A 671 1.00 -15.44 -7.83
C TYR A 671 -0.26 -14.69 -8.30
N PHE A 672 -0.59 -14.77 -9.59
CA PHE A 672 -1.74 -14.11 -10.22
C PHE A 672 -2.77 -15.18 -10.60
N TYR A 673 -3.96 -15.16 -9.99
CA TYR A 673 -4.86 -16.30 -9.73
C TYR A 673 -4.71 -16.84 -8.31
N GLY A 674 -3.59 -17.51 -8.00
CA GLY A 674 -3.43 -18.27 -6.76
C GLY A 674 -3.44 -17.41 -5.49
N VAL A 675 -2.89 -16.20 -5.56
CA VAL A 675 -2.79 -15.27 -4.41
C VAL A 675 -3.45 -13.93 -4.69
N VAL A 676 -3.28 -13.36 -5.88
CA VAL A 676 -4.07 -12.22 -6.33
C VAL A 676 -5.24 -12.75 -7.14
N ALA A 677 -6.44 -12.69 -6.56
CA ALA A 677 -7.63 -13.25 -7.17
C ALA A 677 -8.32 -12.26 -8.12
N ASN A 678 -9.23 -12.77 -8.92
CA ASN A 678 -10.10 -12.05 -9.85
C ASN A 678 -11.44 -12.81 -9.98
N ASP A 679 -12.46 -12.17 -10.53
CA ASP A 679 -13.59 -12.89 -11.13
C ASP A 679 -13.14 -13.48 -12.48
N PRO A 680 -12.97 -14.81 -12.61
CA PRO A 680 -12.40 -15.37 -13.84
C PRO A 680 -13.33 -15.25 -15.05
N TYR A 681 -14.65 -15.13 -14.84
CA TYR A 681 -15.60 -15.01 -15.95
C TYR A 681 -15.65 -13.60 -16.52
N HIS A 682 -15.66 -12.58 -15.66
CA HIS A 682 -15.80 -11.17 -16.07
C HIS A 682 -14.46 -10.43 -16.17
N GLN A 683 -13.42 -10.93 -15.50
CA GLN A 683 -12.11 -10.29 -15.37
C GLN A 683 -10.97 -11.28 -15.72
N ALA A 684 -11.19 -12.19 -16.66
CA ALA A 684 -10.20 -13.18 -17.10
C ALA A 684 -8.83 -12.58 -17.43
N TRP A 685 -8.81 -11.40 -18.06
CA TRP A 685 -7.56 -10.72 -18.42
C TRP A 685 -6.70 -10.30 -17.23
N VAL A 686 -7.29 -10.06 -16.05
CA VAL A 686 -6.53 -9.66 -14.85
C VAL A 686 -5.63 -10.80 -14.41
N ASP A 687 -6.12 -12.02 -14.56
CA ASP A 687 -5.35 -13.23 -14.34
C ASP A 687 -4.41 -13.48 -15.52
N GLU A 688 -4.95 -13.82 -16.68
CA GLU A 688 -4.20 -14.31 -17.83
C GLU A 688 -3.20 -13.29 -18.40
N GLY A 689 -3.60 -12.01 -18.41
CA GLY A 689 -2.75 -10.93 -18.88
C GLY A 689 -1.62 -10.58 -17.93
N MET A 690 -1.86 -10.65 -16.61
CA MET A 690 -0.79 -10.42 -15.62
C MET A 690 0.17 -11.61 -15.57
N THR A 691 -0.35 -12.83 -15.68
CA THR A 691 0.45 -14.05 -15.77
C THR A 691 1.28 -14.06 -17.05
N GLU A 692 0.71 -13.79 -18.22
CA GLU A 692 1.50 -13.77 -19.47
C GLU A 692 2.55 -12.65 -19.48
N PHE A 693 2.27 -11.52 -18.80
CA PHE A 693 3.27 -10.48 -18.56
C PHE A 693 4.40 -10.97 -17.62
N ALA A 694 4.08 -11.64 -16.51
CA ALA A 694 5.07 -12.24 -15.62
C ALA A 694 5.94 -13.30 -16.32
N THR A 695 5.32 -14.15 -17.13
CA THR A 695 5.99 -15.14 -18.00
C THR A 695 6.95 -14.47 -18.98
N SER A 696 6.50 -13.41 -19.66
CA SER A 696 7.34 -12.63 -20.57
C SER A 696 8.53 -11.99 -19.83
N MET A 697 8.29 -11.51 -18.61
CA MET A 697 9.32 -10.92 -17.76
C MET A 697 10.32 -11.94 -17.21
N TYR A 698 9.93 -13.20 -16.95
CA TYR A 698 10.88 -14.29 -16.65
C TYR A 698 11.87 -14.47 -17.80
N TYR A 699 11.39 -14.57 -19.03
CA TYR A 699 12.27 -14.71 -20.18
C TYR A 699 13.10 -13.45 -20.46
N TYR A 700 12.53 -12.27 -20.28
CA TYR A 700 13.19 -11.00 -20.56
C TYR A 700 14.23 -10.60 -19.48
N ALA A 701 13.84 -10.63 -18.21
CA ALA A 701 14.67 -10.21 -17.09
C ALA A 701 15.47 -11.37 -16.48
N GLY A 702 14.87 -12.54 -16.28
CA GLY A 702 15.53 -13.72 -15.71
C GLY A 702 16.49 -14.39 -16.69
N GLU A 703 15.99 -14.83 -17.85
CA GLU A 703 16.78 -15.54 -18.86
C GLU A 703 17.52 -14.61 -19.83
N ASN A 704 17.39 -13.29 -19.65
CA ASN A 704 18.02 -12.27 -20.48
C ASN A 704 17.78 -12.42 -22.00
N GLN A 705 16.65 -12.99 -22.40
CA GLN A 705 16.29 -13.09 -23.81
C GLN A 705 16.04 -11.69 -24.42
N PRO A 706 16.28 -11.51 -25.73
CA PRO A 706 15.87 -10.30 -26.43
C PRO A 706 14.37 -10.08 -26.28
N GLU A 707 13.96 -8.81 -26.11
CA GLU A 707 12.56 -8.42 -25.96
C GLU A 707 11.62 -9.01 -27.04
N PRO A 708 11.98 -8.99 -28.35
CA PRO A 708 11.14 -9.61 -29.38
C PRO A 708 10.87 -11.10 -29.15
N GLN A 709 11.85 -11.80 -28.57
CA GLN A 709 11.74 -13.22 -28.27
C GLN A 709 10.92 -13.45 -27.00
N ALA A 710 11.17 -12.69 -25.94
CA ALA A 710 10.51 -12.84 -24.64
C ALA A 710 9.00 -12.57 -24.73
N PHE A 711 8.59 -11.53 -25.46
CA PHE A 711 7.18 -11.16 -25.70
C PHE A 711 6.61 -11.78 -26.99
N GLY A 712 7.29 -12.79 -27.56
CA GLY A 712 6.95 -13.36 -28.85
C GLY A 712 5.58 -14.04 -28.88
N ILE A 713 5.20 -14.73 -27.79
CA ILE A 713 3.89 -15.41 -27.72
C ILE A 713 2.73 -14.41 -27.69
N SER A 714 2.87 -13.33 -26.92
CA SER A 714 1.86 -12.27 -26.83
C SER A 714 1.68 -11.56 -28.17
N ARG A 715 2.78 -11.31 -28.90
CA ARG A 715 2.73 -10.75 -30.26
C ARG A 715 2.07 -11.70 -31.24
N TYR A 716 2.46 -12.97 -31.22
CA TYR A 716 1.86 -13.99 -32.08
C TYR A 716 0.34 -14.07 -31.90
N ARG A 717 -0.16 -14.02 -30.66
CA ARG A 717 -1.59 -13.99 -30.38
C ARG A 717 -2.29 -12.75 -30.95
N MET A 718 -1.64 -11.59 -30.95
CA MET A 718 -2.18 -10.36 -31.53
C MET A 718 -2.10 -10.35 -33.07
N GLU A 719 -1.04 -10.90 -33.64
CA GLU A 719 -0.91 -11.09 -35.09
C GLU A 719 -2.01 -12.02 -35.63
N ALA A 720 -2.32 -13.11 -34.92
CA ALA A 720 -3.43 -14.00 -35.27
C ALA A 720 -4.80 -13.27 -35.30
N ILE A 721 -5.05 -12.34 -34.36
CA ILE A 721 -6.26 -11.51 -34.34
C ILE A 721 -6.34 -10.61 -35.59
N GLU A 722 -5.20 -10.04 -36.00
CA GLU A 722 -5.13 -9.21 -37.20
C GLU A 722 -5.36 -10.03 -38.47
N GLU A 723 -4.76 -11.22 -38.56
CA GLU A 723 -4.94 -12.16 -39.68
C GLU A 723 -6.38 -12.65 -39.83
N GLU A 724 -7.07 -12.89 -38.72
CA GLU A 724 -8.49 -13.28 -38.70
C GLU A 724 -9.46 -12.10 -38.92
N GLY A 725 -8.97 -10.85 -38.90
CA GLY A 725 -9.78 -9.66 -39.14
C GLY A 725 -10.82 -9.37 -38.06
N LEU A 726 -10.59 -9.80 -36.81
CA LEU A 726 -11.55 -9.72 -35.71
C LEU A 726 -11.78 -8.30 -35.17
N GLY A 727 -10.96 -7.33 -35.62
CA GLY A 727 -11.04 -5.93 -35.23
C GLY A 727 -10.58 -5.68 -33.79
N ARG A 728 -11.13 -4.65 -33.15
CA ARG A 728 -10.77 -4.25 -31.78
C ARG A 728 -11.76 -4.82 -30.77
N GLN A 729 -11.28 -5.23 -29.61
CA GLN A 729 -12.08 -5.65 -28.46
C GLN A 729 -11.38 -5.21 -27.16
N TYR A 730 -12.15 -4.91 -26.14
CA TYR A 730 -11.61 -4.71 -24.80
C TYR A 730 -11.22 -6.05 -24.15
N SER A 731 -10.24 -6.01 -23.27
CA SER A 731 -9.75 -7.19 -22.54
C SER A 731 -10.69 -7.61 -21.40
N ASN A 732 -11.49 -6.69 -20.86
CA ASN A 732 -12.41 -6.90 -19.75
C ASN A 732 -13.86 -7.16 -20.19
N VAL A 733 -14.04 -7.96 -21.23
CA VAL A 733 -15.36 -8.49 -21.60
C VAL A 733 -15.58 -9.85 -20.93
N PRO A 734 -16.83 -10.25 -20.66
CA PRO A 734 -17.15 -11.58 -20.17
C PRO A 734 -16.63 -12.68 -21.12
N LEU A 735 -16.28 -13.85 -20.58
CA LEU A 735 -15.67 -14.95 -21.34
C LEU A 735 -16.49 -15.40 -22.56
N ASP A 736 -17.81 -15.29 -22.51
CA ASP A 736 -18.70 -15.65 -23.62
C ASP A 736 -18.77 -14.63 -24.76
N GLU A 737 -18.24 -13.43 -24.53
CA GLU A 737 -18.09 -12.37 -25.53
C GLU A 737 -16.67 -12.32 -26.12
N VAL A 738 -15.72 -13.07 -25.56
CA VAL A 738 -14.32 -13.08 -26.03
C VAL A 738 -14.23 -13.69 -27.42
N LYS A 739 -13.86 -12.87 -28.41
CA LYS A 739 -13.67 -13.32 -29.80
C LYS A 739 -12.42 -14.18 -30.00
N HIS A 740 -11.36 -13.90 -29.25
CA HIS A 740 -10.07 -14.59 -29.34
C HIS A 740 -9.27 -14.39 -28.05
N THR A 741 -8.54 -15.42 -27.61
CA THR A 741 -7.78 -15.39 -26.35
C THR A 741 -6.67 -14.33 -26.36
N GLY A 742 -6.17 -13.93 -27.52
CA GLY A 742 -5.21 -12.83 -27.62
C GLY A 742 -5.66 -11.51 -26.96
N PHE A 743 -6.97 -11.26 -26.85
CA PHE A 743 -7.49 -10.08 -26.15
C PHE A 743 -7.35 -10.17 -24.62
N ILE A 744 -7.33 -11.37 -24.03
CA ILE A 744 -7.19 -11.55 -22.57
C ILE A 744 -5.73 -11.85 -22.15
N TYR A 745 -4.91 -12.41 -23.05
CA TYR A 745 -3.50 -12.75 -22.79
C TYR A 745 -2.53 -11.70 -23.36
N GLY A 746 -2.54 -11.52 -24.69
CA GLY A 746 -1.50 -10.79 -25.41
C GLY A 746 -1.66 -9.27 -25.33
N GLN A 747 -2.89 -8.77 -25.53
CA GLN A 747 -3.21 -7.34 -25.47
C GLN A 747 -2.81 -6.69 -24.12
N PRO A 748 -3.25 -7.19 -22.95
CA PRO A 748 -2.85 -6.59 -21.66
C PRO A 748 -1.35 -6.62 -21.44
N THR A 749 -0.70 -7.75 -21.75
CA THR A 749 0.76 -7.92 -21.63
C THR A 749 1.53 -6.83 -22.39
N LEU A 750 1.16 -6.60 -23.65
CA LEU A 750 1.82 -5.63 -24.52
C LEU A 750 1.52 -4.18 -24.11
N GLU A 751 0.29 -3.87 -23.69
CA GLU A 751 -0.09 -2.53 -23.24
C GLU A 751 0.57 -2.15 -21.90
N ILE A 752 0.68 -3.09 -20.96
CA ILE A 752 1.45 -2.90 -19.71
C ILE A 752 2.91 -2.64 -20.03
N TYR A 753 3.51 -3.45 -20.90
CA TYR A 753 4.91 -3.29 -21.28
C TYR A 753 5.18 -1.96 -22.00
N LYS A 754 4.31 -1.56 -22.92
CA LYS A 754 4.39 -0.26 -23.62
C LYS A 754 4.36 0.90 -22.64
N MET A 755 3.49 0.86 -21.64
CA MET A 755 3.41 1.89 -20.60
C MET A 755 4.72 2.01 -19.80
N ILE A 756 5.34 0.88 -19.44
CA ILE A 756 6.66 0.85 -18.78
C ILE A 756 7.72 1.53 -19.66
N GLN A 757 7.73 1.24 -20.95
CA GLN A 757 8.67 1.85 -21.90
C GLN A 757 8.48 3.36 -22.05
N GLU A 758 7.23 3.84 -22.12
CA GLU A 758 6.93 5.26 -22.34
C GLU A 758 7.27 6.14 -21.13
N LYS A 759 7.02 5.66 -19.91
CA LYS A 759 7.05 6.50 -18.70
C LYS A 759 8.39 6.51 -17.97
N TYR A 760 9.18 5.43 -18.05
CA TYR A 760 10.36 5.28 -17.20
C TYR A 760 11.72 5.30 -17.92
N ARG A 761 11.74 5.43 -19.27
CA ARG A 761 12.97 5.73 -20.04
C ARG A 761 13.67 7.04 -19.61
N GLN A 762 13.03 7.91 -18.84
CA GLN A 762 13.56 9.22 -18.44
C GLN A 762 14.45 9.20 -17.17
N LYS A 763 14.48 8.10 -16.41
CA LYS A 763 15.18 8.02 -15.10
C LYS A 763 16.45 7.16 -15.07
N GLY A 764 16.84 6.54 -16.19
CA GLY A 764 18.05 5.71 -16.28
C GLY A 764 17.89 4.26 -15.82
N GLU A 765 16.70 3.86 -15.39
CA GLU A 765 16.32 2.46 -15.10
C GLU A 765 15.93 1.72 -16.39
N THR A 766 16.16 0.42 -16.42
CA THR A 766 15.81 -0.45 -17.56
C THR A 766 14.35 -0.92 -17.47
N PRO A 767 13.68 -1.21 -18.60
CA PRO A 767 12.33 -1.80 -18.59
C PRO A 767 12.25 -3.12 -17.80
N LYS A 768 13.36 -3.85 -17.67
CA LYS A 768 13.47 -5.07 -16.86
C LYS A 768 13.24 -4.78 -15.38
N GLU A 769 13.99 -3.83 -14.83
CA GLU A 769 13.91 -3.45 -13.41
C GLU A 769 12.52 -2.91 -13.07
N VAL A 770 11.98 -2.03 -13.92
CA VAL A 770 10.66 -1.41 -13.70
C VAL A 770 9.55 -2.45 -13.80
N GLY A 771 9.61 -3.37 -14.77
CA GLY A 771 8.62 -4.42 -14.92
C GLY A 771 8.57 -5.37 -13.73
N MET A 772 9.73 -5.79 -13.22
CA MET A 772 9.78 -6.65 -12.02
C MET A 772 9.31 -5.91 -10.77
N GLN A 773 9.73 -4.66 -10.57
CA GLN A 773 9.27 -3.87 -9.43
C GLN A 773 7.75 -3.65 -9.47
N TYR A 774 7.18 -3.43 -10.66
CA TYR A 774 5.73 -3.28 -10.82
C TYR A 774 4.98 -4.56 -10.43
N LEU A 775 5.45 -5.74 -10.90
CA LEU A 775 4.86 -7.03 -10.52
C LEU A 775 4.94 -7.27 -9.00
N SER A 776 6.10 -7.00 -8.39
CA SER A 776 6.28 -7.08 -6.93
C SER A 776 5.30 -6.18 -6.19
N ASP A 777 5.24 -4.89 -6.54
CA ASP A 777 4.40 -3.93 -5.84
C ASP A 777 2.91 -4.22 -6.03
N TYR A 778 2.51 -4.69 -7.22
CA TYR A 778 1.15 -5.14 -7.50
C TYR A 778 0.79 -6.36 -6.63
N TYR A 779 1.65 -7.38 -6.59
CA TYR A 779 1.47 -8.56 -5.75
C TYR A 779 1.39 -8.21 -4.27
N GLN A 780 2.33 -7.42 -3.73
CA GLN A 780 2.32 -7.05 -2.30
C GLN A 780 1.08 -6.23 -1.93
N LYS A 781 0.56 -5.43 -2.86
CA LYS A 781 -0.65 -4.63 -2.65
C LYS A 781 -1.92 -5.49 -2.57
N PHE A 782 -2.02 -6.50 -3.43
CA PHE A 782 -3.25 -7.25 -3.68
C PHE A 782 -3.22 -8.71 -3.22
N ARG A 783 -2.14 -9.17 -2.59
CA ARG A 783 -2.07 -10.55 -2.06
C ARG A 783 -3.25 -10.87 -1.14
N TYR A 784 -3.90 -12.01 -1.41
CA TYR A 784 -5.11 -12.51 -0.77
C TYR A 784 -6.31 -11.57 -0.88
N LYS A 785 -6.39 -10.83 -1.99
CA LYS A 785 -7.49 -9.93 -2.34
C LYS A 785 -7.88 -10.19 -3.78
N GLU A 786 -9.13 -9.85 -4.09
CA GLU A 786 -9.64 -9.87 -5.45
C GLU A 786 -9.41 -8.50 -6.11
N VAL A 787 -9.06 -8.52 -7.40
CA VAL A 787 -8.81 -7.34 -8.22
C VAL A 787 -9.72 -7.37 -9.43
N ASP A 788 -10.46 -6.27 -9.62
CA ASP A 788 -11.19 -5.99 -10.86
C ASP A 788 -10.42 -4.99 -11.73
N THR A 789 -10.99 -4.68 -12.90
CA THR A 789 -10.44 -3.65 -13.79
C THR A 789 -10.27 -2.29 -13.12
N GLN A 790 -11.16 -1.89 -12.20
CA GLN A 790 -11.08 -0.58 -11.54
C GLN A 790 -9.93 -0.51 -10.54
N GLU A 791 -9.73 -1.56 -9.75
CA GLU A 791 -8.63 -1.70 -8.81
C GLU A 791 -7.28 -1.75 -9.53
N PHE A 792 -7.18 -2.48 -10.65
CA PHE A 792 -6.01 -2.45 -11.52
C PHE A 792 -5.76 -1.03 -12.03
N ILE A 793 -6.76 -0.38 -12.65
CA ILE A 793 -6.59 0.98 -13.21
C ILE A 793 -6.15 1.94 -12.11
N ARG A 794 -6.75 1.87 -10.92
CA ARG A 794 -6.41 2.72 -9.78
C ARG A 794 -4.95 2.56 -9.37
N PHE A 795 -4.51 1.32 -9.17
CA PHE A 795 -3.12 1.02 -8.80
C PHE A 795 -2.15 1.46 -9.88
N THR A 796 -2.38 1.03 -11.12
CA THR A 796 -1.49 1.23 -12.25
C THR A 796 -1.39 2.69 -12.65
N LYS A 797 -2.51 3.42 -12.57
CA LYS A 797 -2.55 4.87 -12.78
C LYS A 797 -1.68 5.62 -11.78
N ASP A 798 -1.78 5.27 -10.51
CA ASP A 798 -0.96 5.86 -9.45
C ASP A 798 0.51 5.53 -9.63
N TYR A 799 0.80 4.25 -9.90
CA TYR A 799 2.16 3.74 -10.04
C TYR A 799 2.91 4.43 -11.19
N PHE A 800 2.28 4.54 -12.36
CA PHE A 800 2.91 5.13 -13.55
C PHE A 800 2.58 6.62 -13.76
N SER A 801 1.73 7.21 -12.90
CA SER A 801 1.26 8.59 -13.06
C SER A 801 0.73 8.86 -14.48
N VAL A 802 -0.05 7.92 -15.04
CA VAL A 802 -0.66 8.06 -16.36
C VAL A 802 -1.93 8.92 -16.29
N PRO A 803 -2.25 9.68 -17.35
CA PRO A 803 -3.47 10.50 -17.36
C PRO A 803 -4.72 9.61 -17.28
N THR A 804 -5.82 10.18 -16.80
CA THR A 804 -7.13 9.54 -16.90
C THR A 804 -7.48 9.30 -18.37
N GLY A 805 -8.12 8.17 -18.68
CA GLY A 805 -8.42 7.75 -20.05
C GLY A 805 -7.32 6.95 -20.77
N TYR A 806 -6.13 6.80 -20.17
CA TYR A 806 -5.01 6.05 -20.79
C TYR A 806 -5.39 4.60 -21.15
N PHE A 807 -6.21 3.96 -20.30
CA PHE A 807 -6.62 2.56 -20.46
C PHE A 807 -7.77 2.35 -21.45
N ASN A 808 -8.49 3.41 -21.85
CA ASN A 808 -9.70 3.33 -22.69
C ASN A 808 -9.45 2.75 -24.09
N ASN A 809 -8.18 2.55 -24.44
CA ASN A 809 -7.77 1.92 -25.69
C ASN A 809 -7.91 0.40 -25.68
N TRP A 810 -7.90 -0.24 -24.51
CA TRP A 810 -7.87 -1.70 -24.39
C TRP A 810 -8.69 -2.24 -23.21
N LEU A 811 -9.15 -1.37 -22.31
CA LEU A 811 -10.12 -1.66 -21.26
C LEU A 811 -11.36 -0.78 -21.42
N ASP A 812 -12.54 -1.36 -21.21
CA ASP A 812 -13.78 -0.62 -21.04
C ASP A 812 -13.80 0.00 -19.65
N THR A 813 -13.72 1.33 -19.59
CA THR A 813 -13.79 2.11 -18.35
C THR A 813 -15.16 2.79 -18.15
N SER A 814 -16.10 2.58 -19.07
CA SER A 814 -17.40 3.28 -19.10
C SER A 814 -18.42 2.65 -18.14
N ASN A 815 -18.33 1.34 -17.93
CA ASN A 815 -19.15 0.64 -16.96
C ASN A 815 -18.62 0.84 -15.53
N LYS A 816 -19.22 1.81 -14.83
CA LYS A 816 -19.21 1.89 -13.36
C LYS A 816 -20.28 1.02 -12.71
N ALA A 817 -20.96 0.15 -13.47
CA ALA A 817 -22.14 -0.57 -13.02
C ALA A 817 -22.02 -2.07 -13.32
N SER A 818 -21.43 -2.78 -12.34
CA SER A 818 -21.64 -4.20 -12.00
C SER A 818 -20.58 -4.72 -11.01
N SER A 819 -19.74 -3.85 -10.43
CA SER A 819 -18.95 -4.13 -9.23
C SER A 819 -19.50 -3.45 -7.98
#